data_AF-A0AAE0X5P9-F1
#
_entry.id   AF-A0AAE0X5P9-F1
#
_cell.length_a   1.000
_cell.length_b   1.000
_cell.length_c   1.000
_cell.angle_alpha   90.00
_cell.angle_beta   90.00
_cell.angle_gamma   90.00
#
_symmetry.space_group_name_H-M   'P 1'
#
loop_
_entity.id
_entity.type
_entity.pdbx_description
1 polymer ?
#
loop_
_entity_poly.entity_id
_entity_poly.type
_entity_poly.pdbx_seq_one_letter_code
_entity_poly.pdbx_strand_id
1 'polypeptide(L)'
;MGKNRWTALASRATTGVQQRVLSRLGLAREKRVGRSLRLSLSLLALLPLSLLPKTSLQHLLARSAPLFTTVARPNSTTTTATTAAPAAPRTGTSGRSIDPTGRLIRDPSHPQSQSQFHQVQHPSRSPSLLSDSGSRIERKSPGPFLHLVEQYLDLVLAPWIINFALPRFPLLPFSLCPYTMASPAYSTSSASSSSSDFSTPRSNSPSSSSRIASSASRASQSSISSSKRMSISSSRRISSANPMSAVDITTIEEAMRMANLDTLRGYAQNHYSEVKQYATTDYISENQALGYQVLNEPLWNKGLSFTPEQRVSKNLTGLIPHVMEDGSKQLERALKMIRTRQTGIDKYLYLSTIKSQNADLFYRLLMDHGKEMMPLVYTPTIGDVCLQYSTIYTRPEALYISIKQRKSIQTILRNWPYPNPEICVVTDGSRILGLGDLGVNGVGIPIGKLALYTAAAGIHPSKTLPIVLDCGTANETNLKDPLYLGMRTKRPSVAEQQEFMDEFMEAVAEVYPDMVVQFEDFESEKAFNYLERYRNTHKCFNDDIQGTGAVVLAGYISAANLSGVPIDEQRLVFMGAGSAGVGVAKQLVEYYTKRGLSEQAAKDKFWLVDTKGLVTKDRGDKLAEHKKYFARTDNNGHQFRTLEQVIEYVKPSALVGLTATFGVFTESVIRALKASVDAGGLGRRPILFPLSNPLTKAECTFEQAVNWTDGTALFASGSPFSNYTVKTGDSTITYYPNQGNNVYVFPGIGLGAILAKASRVTDNMIYTSAASLAASLNADEIHKGLIYPRIERVREASIIVAREVMKAARRDGVSMLPESKWLEWEEWGDAALNKYIKAHVYDPTL
;
A
#
# COMPACT_ATOMS: atom_id res chain seq x y z
N MET A 1 66.52 -4.28 -24.37
CA MET A 1 66.77 -2.83 -24.13
C MET A 1 66.04 -2.02 -25.20
N GLY A 2 65.80 -0.72 -24.95
CA GLY A 2 65.33 0.22 -25.98
C GLY A 2 63.82 0.25 -26.20
N LYS A 3 63.24 1.46 -26.20
CA LYS A 3 61.85 1.77 -26.55
C LYS A 3 61.83 2.69 -27.78
N ASN A 4 60.66 2.81 -28.40
CA ASN A 4 60.26 3.85 -29.37
C ASN A 4 60.87 3.80 -30.79
N ARG A 5 60.02 3.67 -31.82
CA ARG A 5 59.84 4.69 -32.88
C ARG A 5 58.56 4.44 -33.72
N TRP A 6 57.71 5.47 -33.76
CA TRP A 6 56.92 5.95 -34.92
C TRP A 6 55.89 5.04 -35.63
N THR A 7 55.17 5.65 -36.57
CA THR A 7 53.83 5.28 -37.05
C THR A 7 53.76 4.98 -38.56
N ALA A 8 52.80 4.12 -38.92
CA ALA A 8 52.12 3.99 -40.21
C ALA A 8 52.92 3.75 -41.52
N LEU A 9 52.65 2.62 -42.19
CA LEU A 9 51.93 2.62 -43.48
C LEU A 9 51.55 1.20 -44.03
N ALA A 10 50.37 1.15 -44.65
CA ALA A 10 49.90 0.30 -45.76
C ALA A 10 50.42 -1.14 -46.04
N SER A 11 49.60 -2.13 -45.63
CA SER A 11 48.95 -3.13 -46.52
C SER A 11 49.69 -4.33 -47.19
N ARG A 12 48.88 -5.39 -47.40
CA ARG A 12 48.98 -6.56 -48.32
C ARG A 12 49.81 -7.81 -47.93
N ALA A 13 49.20 -8.96 -48.25
CA ALA A 13 49.75 -10.33 -48.40
C ALA A 13 50.19 -11.04 -47.10
N THR A 14 50.00 -12.36 -46.89
CA THR A 14 49.42 -13.43 -47.76
C THR A 14 48.73 -14.54 -46.94
N THR A 15 48.05 -15.46 -47.64
CA THR A 15 47.57 -16.84 -47.29
C THR A 15 48.31 -17.61 -46.19
N GLY A 16 47.73 -18.61 -45.49
CA GLY A 16 46.45 -19.33 -45.67
C GLY A 16 46.47 -20.69 -44.92
N VAL A 17 45.56 -21.65 -45.28
CA VAL A 17 45.41 -23.02 -44.68
C VAL A 17 44.75 -23.00 -43.27
N GLN A 18 43.49 -23.43 -43.04
CA GLN A 18 42.89 -24.80 -43.01
C GLN A 18 43.44 -25.70 -41.86
N GLN A 19 42.69 -26.58 -41.17
CA GLN A 19 41.31 -27.08 -41.32
C GLN A 19 40.80 -27.69 -39.97
N ARG A 20 39.59 -28.29 -39.98
CA ARG A 20 38.86 -29.04 -38.89
C ARG A 20 38.03 -28.18 -37.91
N VAL A 21 36.80 -28.56 -37.53
CA VAL A 21 35.86 -29.59 -38.02
C VAL A 21 34.41 -29.10 -37.83
N LEU A 22 33.49 -29.47 -38.73
CA LEU A 22 32.04 -29.29 -38.59
C LEU A 22 31.28 -30.57 -38.98
N SER A 23 30.46 -31.11 -38.08
CA SER A 23 29.27 -31.94 -38.38
C SER A 23 28.53 -32.21 -37.06
N ARG A 24 27.22 -31.97 -36.92
CA ARG A 24 26.17 -32.81 -37.50
C ARG A 24 24.80 -32.10 -37.44
N LEU A 25 24.06 -32.20 -38.56
CA LEU A 25 22.58 -32.16 -38.69
C LEU A 25 21.86 -30.86 -38.23
N GLY A 26 20.87 -30.33 -38.96
CA GLY A 26 20.30 -30.73 -40.26
C GLY A 26 18.88 -30.17 -40.42
N LEU A 27 18.43 -29.95 -41.67
CA LEU A 27 17.13 -29.34 -42.04
C LEU A 27 17.02 -27.82 -41.72
N ALA A 28 16.38 -26.97 -42.52
CA ALA A 28 15.99 -27.05 -43.93
C ALA A 28 16.05 -25.65 -44.58
N ARG A 29 16.06 -25.58 -45.92
CA ARG A 29 16.00 -24.32 -46.69
C ARG A 29 14.56 -24.02 -47.11
N GLU A 30 14.16 -22.74 -47.12
CA GLU A 30 13.77 -22.13 -48.39
C GLU A 30 14.02 -20.60 -48.55
N LYS A 31 14.44 -20.27 -49.78
CA LYS A 31 14.38 -19.04 -50.59
C LYS A 31 13.82 -17.73 -49.94
N ARG A 32 14.61 -16.63 -49.91
CA ARG A 32 14.71 -15.51 -50.92
C ARG A 32 13.51 -14.52 -50.88
N VAL A 33 13.64 -13.19 -51.07
CA VAL A 33 14.81 -12.30 -51.34
C VAL A 33 14.49 -10.82 -51.03
N GLY A 34 15.51 -10.02 -50.72
CA GLY A 34 15.48 -8.54 -50.77
C GLY A 34 15.10 -7.84 -49.45
N ARG A 35 15.58 -6.60 -49.16
CA ARG A 35 16.46 -5.69 -49.92
C ARG A 35 17.42 -4.91 -49.00
N SER A 36 18.59 -4.58 -49.57
CA SER A 36 19.47 -3.41 -49.33
C SER A 36 19.71 -2.85 -47.92
N LEU A 37 20.99 -2.81 -47.55
CA LEU A 37 21.56 -1.82 -46.61
C LEU A 37 21.32 -0.38 -47.11
N ARG A 38 21.19 0.56 -46.18
CA ARG A 38 21.99 1.81 -46.20
C ARG A 38 22.46 2.15 -44.79
N LEU A 39 23.73 2.55 -44.67
CA LEU A 39 24.24 3.23 -43.48
C LEU A 39 23.79 4.70 -43.51
N SER A 40 23.75 5.33 -42.34
CA SER A 40 24.02 6.77 -42.20
C SER A 40 24.64 7.01 -40.83
N LEU A 41 25.77 7.71 -40.79
CA LEU A 41 26.32 8.27 -39.56
C LEU A 41 25.65 9.62 -39.31
N SER A 42 25.41 9.95 -38.05
CA SER A 42 25.11 11.32 -37.61
C SER A 42 26.10 11.69 -36.51
N LEU A 43 26.83 12.79 -36.69
CA LEU A 43 27.85 13.27 -35.75
C LEU A 43 27.83 14.80 -35.72
N LEU A 44 27.60 15.37 -34.52
CA LEU A 44 27.59 16.82 -34.23
C LEU A 44 26.46 17.61 -34.95
N ALA A 45 26.00 18.77 -34.48
CA ALA A 45 26.63 19.73 -33.56
C ALA A 45 25.67 20.33 -32.52
N LEU A 46 26.22 21.22 -31.68
CA LEU A 46 25.58 21.94 -30.58
C LEU A 46 25.37 23.43 -30.89
N LEU A 47 24.68 24.11 -29.96
CA LEU A 47 24.52 25.56 -29.74
C LEU A 47 23.35 26.28 -30.44
N PRO A 48 22.78 27.35 -29.81
CA PRO A 48 21.48 27.90 -30.18
C PRO A 48 21.55 29.31 -30.79
N LEU A 49 20.42 29.79 -31.33
CA LEU A 49 20.14 31.22 -31.44
C LEU A 49 18.81 31.58 -30.76
N SER A 50 18.86 32.66 -30.00
CA SER A 50 17.71 33.49 -29.64
C SER A 50 17.99 34.91 -30.12
N LEU A 51 16.95 35.66 -30.55
CA LEU A 51 16.82 37.14 -30.49
C LEU A 51 15.64 37.62 -31.39
N LEU A 52 14.55 38.06 -30.73
CA LEU A 52 13.66 39.19 -31.12
C LEU A 52 12.81 39.11 -32.44
N PRO A 53 11.78 39.97 -32.62
CA PRO A 53 10.84 40.54 -31.65
C PRO A 53 9.34 40.35 -32.06
N LYS A 54 8.41 40.93 -31.28
CA LYS A 54 6.95 40.95 -31.56
C LYS A 54 6.53 42.16 -32.42
N THR A 55 5.58 41.96 -33.36
CA THR A 55 4.52 42.88 -33.87
C THR A 55 3.88 42.21 -35.11
N SER A 56 2.61 42.37 -35.51
CA SER A 56 1.46 43.07 -34.90
C SER A 56 0.13 42.60 -35.54
N LEU A 57 -0.98 43.16 -35.02
CA LEU A 57 -2.33 43.29 -35.61
C LEU A 57 -3.33 42.13 -35.51
N GLN A 58 -4.52 42.50 -35.04
CA GLN A 58 -5.78 41.77 -35.19
C GLN A 58 -6.39 42.11 -36.55
N HIS A 59 -6.99 41.16 -37.27
CA HIS A 59 -8.22 41.38 -38.07
C HIS A 59 -8.75 40.07 -38.68
N LEU A 60 -9.70 39.42 -38.00
CA LEU A 60 -11.02 39.14 -38.58
C LEU A 60 -12.01 38.70 -37.48
N LEU A 61 -13.24 39.20 -37.55
CA LEU A 61 -14.36 38.75 -36.74
C LEU A 61 -15.33 37.94 -37.59
N ALA A 62 -16.02 37.01 -36.94
CA ALA A 62 -17.29 36.39 -37.31
C ALA A 62 -17.41 35.70 -38.69
N ARG A 63 -17.69 34.38 -38.65
CA ARG A 63 -18.94 33.84 -39.23
C ARG A 63 -19.35 32.48 -38.63
N SER A 64 -20.53 32.50 -38.02
CA SER A 64 -21.55 31.42 -37.97
C SER A 64 -21.12 29.95 -37.82
N ALA A 65 -21.48 29.38 -36.66
CA ALA A 65 -22.06 28.04 -36.56
C ALA A 65 -23.60 28.16 -36.41
N PRO A 66 -24.38 27.07 -36.32
CA PRO A 66 -24.22 25.72 -36.90
C PRO A 66 -25.36 25.42 -37.92
N LEU A 67 -25.39 24.23 -38.50
CA LEU A 67 -26.57 23.71 -39.23
C LEU A 67 -26.94 22.28 -38.81
N PHE A 68 -28.15 22.13 -38.27
CA PHE A 68 -28.88 20.86 -38.19
C PHE A 68 -29.71 20.69 -39.46
N THR A 69 -29.75 19.48 -40.02
CA THR A 69 -30.87 19.04 -40.87
C THR A 69 -31.14 17.55 -40.65
N THR A 70 -32.35 17.25 -40.20
CA THR A 70 -32.94 15.90 -40.20
C THR A 70 -33.38 15.50 -41.61
N VAL A 71 -33.30 14.21 -41.94
CA VAL A 71 -34.01 13.59 -43.07
C VAL A 71 -34.63 12.26 -42.58
N ALA A 72 -35.82 11.93 -43.07
CA ALA A 72 -36.63 10.81 -42.59
C ALA A 72 -36.53 9.53 -43.44
N ARG A 73 -37.14 8.44 -42.96
CA ARG A 73 -37.38 7.19 -43.72
C ARG A 73 -38.33 7.41 -44.92
N PRO A 74 -38.29 6.51 -45.89
CA PRO A 74 -39.51 5.87 -46.40
C PRO A 74 -39.50 4.33 -46.26
N ASN A 75 -40.66 3.68 -46.49
CA ASN A 75 -40.87 2.23 -46.41
C ASN A 75 -41.26 1.63 -47.78
N SER A 76 -40.84 0.39 -48.07
CA SER A 76 -41.54 -0.61 -48.93
C SER A 76 -40.70 -1.92 -48.96
N THR A 77 -41.14 -3.11 -48.50
CA THR A 77 -42.07 -4.10 -49.12
C THR A 77 -41.64 -4.54 -50.53
N THR A 78 -41.58 -5.84 -50.91
CA THR A 78 -42.01 -7.13 -50.29
C THR A 78 -41.04 -8.26 -50.79
N THR A 79 -41.16 -9.61 -50.70
CA THR A 79 -42.24 -10.61 -50.44
C THR A 79 -41.61 -12.00 -50.13
N THR A 80 -42.28 -12.89 -49.36
CA THR A 80 -42.16 -14.39 -49.32
C THR A 80 -40.78 -15.08 -49.08
N ALA A 81 -40.62 -16.19 -48.34
CA ALA A 81 -41.54 -17.30 -48.06
C ALA A 81 -41.29 -18.07 -46.73
N THR A 82 -42.33 -18.80 -46.30
CA THR A 82 -42.47 -20.07 -45.50
C THR A 82 -41.18 -20.85 -45.11
N THR A 83 -41.05 -21.57 -43.97
CA THR A 83 -41.98 -22.36 -43.10
C THR A 83 -41.59 -22.30 -41.60
N ALA A 84 -42.51 -22.11 -40.64
CA ALA A 84 -43.39 -23.10 -39.95
C ALA A 84 -42.68 -24.10 -38.99
N ALA A 85 -43.30 -24.37 -37.82
CA ALA A 85 -42.75 -25.17 -36.70
C ALA A 85 -43.60 -26.41 -36.36
N PRO A 86 -43.07 -27.33 -35.54
CA PRO A 86 -43.82 -27.90 -34.39
C PRO A 86 -43.01 -27.74 -33.08
N ALA A 87 -43.59 -27.53 -31.89
CA ALA A 87 -44.72 -28.18 -31.20
C ALA A 87 -44.35 -29.56 -30.61
N ALA A 88 -44.67 -29.76 -29.32
CA ALA A 88 -44.28 -30.92 -28.51
C ALA A 88 -45.45 -31.89 -28.25
N PRO A 89 -45.20 -33.14 -27.83
CA PRO A 89 -46.20 -34.01 -27.21
C PRO A 89 -45.90 -34.34 -25.74
N ARG A 90 -46.98 -34.58 -24.96
CA ARG A 90 -46.94 -35.22 -23.63
C ARG A 90 -47.59 -36.60 -23.71
N THR A 91 -46.84 -37.65 -23.36
CA THR A 91 -47.30 -39.01 -23.02
C THR A 91 -46.27 -39.62 -22.06
N GLY A 92 -46.56 -40.57 -21.15
CA GLY A 92 -47.85 -41.21 -20.86
C GLY A 92 -47.64 -42.61 -20.26
N THR A 93 -47.46 -42.69 -18.93
CA THR A 93 -47.62 -43.90 -18.06
C THR A 93 -47.05 -45.27 -18.52
N SER A 94 -46.09 -45.81 -17.78
CA SER A 94 -46.18 -47.10 -17.04
C SER A 94 -44.79 -47.65 -16.65
N GLY A 95 -44.75 -48.53 -15.63
CA GLY A 95 -43.52 -49.21 -15.18
C GLY A 95 -43.38 -49.24 -13.65
N ARG A 96 -43.82 -50.34 -13.02
CA ARG A 96 -43.52 -50.65 -11.60
C ARG A 96 -42.48 -51.78 -11.54
N SER A 97 -41.56 -51.68 -10.59
CA SER A 97 -40.93 -52.84 -9.93
C SER A 97 -40.99 -52.63 -8.41
N ILE A 98 -40.86 -53.69 -7.62
CA ILE A 98 -41.26 -53.74 -6.21
C ILE A 98 -40.10 -54.27 -5.34
N ASP A 99 -39.95 -53.65 -4.15
CA ASP A 99 -39.51 -54.13 -2.82
C ASP A 99 -38.67 -55.44 -2.71
N PRO A 100 -37.68 -55.53 -1.78
CA PRO A 100 -38.03 -55.98 -0.42
C PRO A 100 -37.14 -55.44 0.74
N THR A 101 -37.60 -54.43 1.49
CA THR A 101 -37.17 -54.21 2.89
C THR A 101 -38.32 -53.74 3.79
N GLY A 102 -39.39 -54.53 3.87
CA GLY A 102 -40.55 -54.19 4.70
C GLY A 102 -40.33 -54.33 6.22
N ARG A 103 -40.64 -53.27 6.98
CA ARG A 103 -41.22 -53.34 8.33
C ARG A 103 -42.03 -52.08 8.64
N LEU A 104 -43.26 -52.26 9.12
CA LEU A 104 -44.12 -51.17 9.59
C LEU A 104 -43.78 -50.80 11.05
N ILE A 105 -44.19 -49.61 11.50
CA ILE A 105 -45.15 -49.45 12.62
C ILE A 105 -45.64 -47.99 12.78
N ARG A 106 -46.98 -47.86 12.77
CA ARG A 106 -47.89 -46.88 13.41
C ARG A 106 -47.51 -45.39 13.58
N ASP A 107 -48.37 -44.56 12.99
CA ASP A 107 -48.77 -43.22 13.45
C ASP A 107 -49.56 -43.28 14.79
N PRO A 108 -49.45 -42.26 15.65
CA PRO A 108 -50.50 -41.91 16.60
C PRO A 108 -50.83 -40.40 16.68
N SER A 109 -51.92 -40.00 16.02
CA SER A 109 -53.03 -39.18 16.56
C SER A 109 -52.76 -37.96 17.47
N HIS A 110 -53.22 -36.79 17.01
CA HIS A 110 -53.61 -35.62 17.82
C HIS A 110 -54.60 -35.96 18.97
N PRO A 111 -54.69 -35.10 20.01
CA PRO A 111 -55.94 -34.30 20.12
C PRO A 111 -55.80 -32.88 20.74
N GLN A 112 -56.64 -31.95 20.24
CA GLN A 112 -57.32 -30.84 20.97
C GLN A 112 -56.48 -29.74 21.66
N SER A 113 -56.95 -28.51 21.92
CA SER A 113 -58.08 -27.65 21.43
C SER A 113 -57.72 -26.18 21.80
N GLN A 114 -58.31 -25.08 21.30
CA GLN A 114 -59.74 -24.74 21.17
C GLN A 114 -60.07 -23.73 20.04
N SER A 115 -61.31 -23.87 19.55
CA SER A 115 -62.29 -22.85 19.15
C SER A 115 -62.17 -21.45 19.79
N GLN A 116 -62.70 -20.33 19.25
CA GLN A 116 -63.54 -19.96 18.07
C GLN A 116 -63.54 -18.39 18.01
N PHE A 117 -64.13 -17.62 17.07
CA PHE A 117 -64.94 -17.76 15.85
C PHE A 117 -64.70 -16.46 14.99
N HIS A 118 -65.44 -15.98 13.96
CA HIS A 118 -66.70 -16.37 13.30
C HIS A 118 -66.62 -16.13 11.75
N GLN A 119 -67.58 -15.42 11.16
CA GLN A 119 -67.73 -15.02 9.74
C GLN A 119 -68.29 -13.56 9.69
N VAL A 120 -68.49 -12.84 8.58
CA VAL A 120 -69.52 -13.05 7.53
C VAL A 120 -69.29 -12.13 6.30
N GLN A 121 -69.34 -12.74 5.10
CA GLN A 121 -69.79 -12.29 3.75
C GLN A 121 -69.50 -10.87 3.15
N HIS A 122 -69.23 -10.88 1.84
CA HIS A 122 -69.36 -9.72 0.91
C HIS A 122 -70.83 -9.45 0.54
N PRO A 123 -71.16 -8.28 -0.07
CA PRO A 123 -71.36 -8.33 -1.53
C PRO A 123 -70.80 -7.14 -2.36
N SER A 124 -70.65 -7.39 -3.65
CA SER A 124 -70.22 -6.54 -4.76
C SER A 124 -71.02 -5.25 -5.03
N ARG A 125 -70.40 -4.21 -5.63
CA ARG A 125 -70.59 -3.81 -7.07
C ARG A 125 -69.80 -2.55 -7.50
N SER A 126 -69.46 -2.51 -8.79
CA SER A 126 -69.06 -1.34 -9.60
C SER A 126 -70.32 -0.69 -10.26
N PRO A 127 -70.30 0.37 -11.13
CA PRO A 127 -69.16 0.94 -11.88
C PRO A 127 -69.13 2.46 -12.24
N SER A 128 -68.04 2.88 -12.89
CA SER A 128 -67.94 3.78 -14.08
C SER A 128 -68.28 5.28 -14.11
N LEU A 129 -67.51 5.97 -14.98
CA LEU A 129 -67.89 7.01 -15.98
C LEU A 129 -67.82 8.52 -15.65
N LEU A 130 -67.32 9.26 -16.67
CA LEU A 130 -67.48 10.71 -16.97
C LEU A 130 -66.77 11.72 -16.03
N SER A 131 -66.33 12.91 -16.48
CA SER A 131 -66.10 13.39 -17.87
C SER A 131 -65.13 14.59 -17.91
N ASP A 132 -64.62 14.87 -19.10
CA ASP A 132 -63.81 16.06 -19.43
C ASP A 132 -64.58 17.39 -19.24
N SER A 133 -63.85 18.46 -18.92
CA SER A 133 -64.14 19.87 -19.27
C SER A 133 -63.21 20.83 -18.51
N GLY A 134 -62.87 21.95 -19.14
CA GLY A 134 -62.24 23.08 -18.45
C GLY A 134 -62.53 24.40 -19.16
N SER A 135 -62.36 25.52 -18.46
CA SER A 135 -61.77 26.78 -18.96
C SER A 135 -62.06 28.01 -18.08
N ARG A 136 -61.03 28.84 -17.86
CA ARG A 136 -61.11 30.27 -17.45
C ARG A 136 -61.72 30.49 -16.03
N ILE A 137 -61.60 31.65 -15.36
CA ILE A 137 -61.46 33.05 -15.80
C ILE A 137 -60.33 33.80 -15.05
N GLU A 138 -59.89 34.89 -15.69
CA GLU A 138 -59.02 36.00 -15.29
C GLU A 138 -59.43 36.72 -13.95
N ARG A 139 -58.73 37.70 -13.36
CA ARG A 139 -57.49 38.49 -13.63
C ARG A 139 -57.06 39.27 -12.35
N LYS A 140 -55.94 40.01 -12.44
CA LYS A 140 -55.53 41.23 -11.66
C LYS A 140 -54.97 41.09 -10.22
N SER A 141 -53.63 41.17 -10.14
CA SER A 141 -52.82 42.16 -9.39
C SER A 141 -53.13 42.56 -7.93
N PRO A 142 -52.19 42.36 -6.99
CA PRO A 142 -52.19 42.97 -5.66
C PRO A 142 -51.17 44.11 -5.47
N GLY A 143 -51.46 44.99 -4.50
CA GLY A 143 -50.57 46.01 -3.91
C GLY A 143 -51.37 47.19 -3.34
N PRO A 144 -50.80 48.05 -2.46
CA PRO A 144 -49.43 48.02 -1.92
C PRO A 144 -49.33 48.28 -0.38
N PHE A 145 -48.10 48.47 0.14
CA PHE A 145 -47.75 49.12 1.44
C PHE A 145 -48.21 48.44 2.76
N LEU A 146 -47.78 48.86 3.97
CA LEU A 146 -46.45 49.15 4.56
C LEU A 146 -46.65 49.81 5.95
N HIS A 147 -45.96 49.36 6.99
CA HIS A 147 -45.37 50.19 8.08
C HIS A 147 -44.43 49.27 8.91
N LEU A 148 -43.14 49.51 9.17
CA LEU A 148 -42.36 50.68 9.68
C LEU A 148 -42.66 51.02 11.15
N VAL A 149 -41.67 51.30 12.03
CA VAL A 149 -40.19 51.48 11.94
C VAL A 149 -39.52 50.54 13.00
N GLU A 150 -38.22 50.39 13.30
CA GLU A 150 -36.88 51.00 13.03
C GLU A 150 -35.82 49.86 13.31
N GLN A 151 -34.47 49.89 13.29
CA GLN A 151 -33.40 50.91 13.28
C GLN A 151 -32.20 50.58 12.35
N TYR A 152 -31.35 51.59 12.19
CA TYR A 152 -29.95 51.74 11.74
C TYR A 152 -29.03 50.49 11.78
N LEU A 153 -28.28 50.11 10.72
CA LEU A 153 -27.21 50.81 9.93
C LEU A 153 -25.85 50.78 10.66
N ASP A 154 -24.66 50.60 10.03
CA ASP A 154 -24.17 50.79 8.64
C ASP A 154 -23.29 49.60 8.15
N LEU A 155 -22.55 49.66 7.02
CA LEU A 155 -22.96 49.65 5.60
C LEU A 155 -21.72 49.23 4.76
N VAL A 156 -21.91 48.70 3.54
CA VAL A 156 -20.83 48.28 2.63
C VAL A 156 -20.78 49.20 1.39
N LEU A 157 -19.59 49.63 0.96
CA LEU A 157 -19.17 49.79 -0.46
C LEU A 157 -17.72 50.32 -0.60
N ALA A 158 -17.12 50.09 -1.78
CA ALA A 158 -15.82 50.60 -2.26
C ALA A 158 -16.06 51.72 -3.32
N PRO A 159 -15.08 52.39 -3.99
CA PRO A 159 -13.63 52.12 -4.13
C PRO A 159 -12.73 53.39 -4.02
N TRP A 160 -11.50 53.39 -4.59
CA TRP A 160 -10.87 54.43 -5.46
C TRP A 160 -9.39 54.05 -5.79
N ILE A 161 -8.72 54.77 -6.71
CA ILE A 161 -7.33 54.52 -7.20
C ILE A 161 -6.60 55.90 -7.35
N ILE A 162 -5.29 55.93 -7.69
CA ILE A 162 -4.45 57.10 -8.13
C ILE A 162 -3.84 57.91 -6.94
N ASN A 163 -2.55 58.29 -6.84
CA ASN A 163 -1.38 58.28 -7.76
C ASN A 163 0.03 58.24 -7.09
N PHE A 164 1.04 57.77 -7.84
CA PHE A 164 2.50 58.12 -7.88
C PHE A 164 3.34 58.49 -6.63
N ALA A 165 4.51 57.82 -6.50
CA ALA A 165 5.83 58.45 -6.39
C ALA A 165 6.97 57.51 -6.88
N LEU A 166 8.04 58.08 -7.46
CA LEU A 166 9.31 57.40 -7.77
C LEU A 166 10.42 57.97 -6.87
N PRO A 167 11.55 57.25 -6.70
CA PRO A 167 12.83 57.89 -7.06
C PRO A 167 13.74 57.01 -7.94
N ARG A 168 14.88 57.57 -8.36
CA ARG A 168 15.85 56.99 -9.31
C ARG A 168 17.12 56.47 -8.60
N PHE A 169 17.92 55.71 -9.35
CA PHE A 169 19.31 55.29 -9.04
C PHE A 169 20.22 56.44 -8.56
N PRO A 170 21.32 56.09 -7.87
CA PRO A 170 22.64 56.19 -8.55
C PRO A 170 23.41 54.84 -8.64
N LEU A 171 24.58 54.89 -9.27
CA LEU A 171 25.55 53.80 -9.49
C LEU A 171 26.93 54.18 -8.88
N LEU A 172 27.93 53.30 -9.04
CA LEU A 172 29.39 53.51 -8.88
C LEU A 172 29.95 53.20 -7.45
N PRO A 173 31.30 53.02 -7.25
CA PRO A 173 31.86 51.66 -7.13
C PRO A 173 33.02 51.50 -6.08
N PHE A 174 33.80 50.40 -6.16
CA PHE A 174 35.05 50.10 -5.41
C PHE A 174 34.85 49.80 -3.88
N SER A 175 35.76 49.13 -3.14
CA SER A 175 37.02 48.45 -3.49
C SER A 175 37.37 47.23 -2.59
N LEU A 176 38.51 46.60 -2.94
CA LEU A 176 39.20 45.43 -2.41
C LEU A 176 39.63 45.41 -0.92
N CYS A 177 39.54 44.21 -0.31
CA CYS A 177 40.54 43.58 0.61
C CYS A 177 40.78 44.22 2.02
N PRO A 178 41.69 43.67 2.88
CA PRO A 178 41.40 42.47 3.69
C PRO A 178 41.78 42.65 5.20
N TYR A 179 42.55 41.70 5.78
CA TYR A 179 42.98 41.56 7.19
C TYR A 179 41.88 41.08 8.17
N THR A 180 42.11 40.21 9.17
CA THR A 180 42.95 38.99 9.39
C THR A 180 42.78 38.61 10.88
N MET A 181 42.97 37.32 11.21
CA MET A 181 43.26 36.75 12.53
C MET A 181 43.41 37.70 13.75
N ALA A 182 42.66 37.42 14.82
CA ALA A 182 43.25 36.93 16.08
C ALA A 182 42.21 36.33 17.03
N SER A 183 42.55 35.19 17.64
CA SER A 183 42.17 34.82 19.00
C SER A 183 43.48 34.73 19.80
N PRO A 184 43.50 34.92 21.13
CA PRO A 184 43.20 33.77 22.01
C PRO A 184 42.64 34.11 23.42
N ALA A 185 42.43 33.03 24.20
CA ALA A 185 42.53 32.92 25.66
C ALA A 185 41.36 33.36 26.59
N TYR A 186 40.85 32.37 27.34
CA TYR A 186 40.50 32.35 28.78
C TYR A 186 40.66 33.67 29.58
N SER A 187 39.76 34.06 30.49
CA SER A 187 39.39 33.28 31.70
C SER A 187 38.22 33.85 32.57
N THR A 188 37.38 32.94 33.09
CA THR A 188 36.71 32.93 34.44
C THR A 188 35.77 34.03 34.99
N SER A 189 34.85 33.56 35.85
CA SER A 189 34.14 34.20 37.00
C SER A 189 32.90 35.10 36.82
N SER A 190 31.73 34.42 36.81
CA SER A 190 30.58 34.60 37.75
C SER A 190 29.83 35.94 37.92
N ALA A 191 28.53 35.91 37.58
CA ALA A 191 27.43 36.46 38.40
C ALA A 191 26.06 35.79 38.10
N SER A 192 25.15 35.88 39.06
CA SER A 192 23.72 35.50 39.11
C SER A 192 22.80 36.26 38.11
N SER A 193 21.54 35.90 37.84
CA SER A 193 20.72 34.68 38.09
C SER A 193 19.36 34.76 37.37
N SER A 194 18.70 33.61 37.09
CA SER A 194 17.24 33.41 37.26
C SER A 194 16.84 31.98 36.87
N SER A 195 15.80 31.43 37.51
CA SER A 195 15.45 30.01 37.51
C SER A 195 14.30 29.65 36.57
N SER A 196 14.30 28.41 36.06
CA SER A 196 13.11 27.53 36.03
C SER A 196 13.49 26.10 35.60
N ASP A 197 13.76 25.24 36.58
CA ASP A 197 13.98 23.81 36.35
C ASP A 197 12.66 23.03 36.23
N PHE A 198 12.61 22.10 35.29
CA PHE A 198 11.92 20.81 35.49
C PHE A 198 12.63 19.72 34.69
N SER A 199 13.43 18.89 35.38
CA SER A 199 14.25 17.84 34.77
C SER A 199 13.60 16.45 34.86
N THR A 200 13.85 15.63 33.83
CA THR A 200 13.37 14.23 33.75
C THR A 200 14.13 13.29 34.69
N PRO A 201 13.46 12.35 35.38
CA PRO A 201 14.14 11.28 36.12
C PRO A 201 14.66 10.18 35.16
N ARG A 202 15.89 9.71 35.39
CA ARG A 202 16.44 8.50 34.77
C ARG A 202 16.16 7.26 35.63
N SER A 203 16.23 6.09 34.99
CA SER A 203 16.14 4.76 35.60
C SER A 203 17.25 4.42 36.60
N ASN A 204 16.96 3.56 37.57
CA ASN A 204 17.85 2.47 37.96
C ASN A 204 17.13 1.34 38.73
N SER A 205 17.75 0.16 38.77
CA SER A 205 17.20 -1.10 39.28
C SER A 205 17.22 -1.22 40.82
N PRO A 206 16.34 -2.03 41.44
CA PRO A 206 16.36 -2.27 42.88
C PRO A 206 17.34 -3.39 43.29
N SER A 207 18.09 -3.15 44.37
CA SER A 207 18.77 -4.18 45.17
C SER A 207 17.95 -4.54 46.42
N SER A 208 18.33 -5.60 47.13
CA SER A 208 17.56 -6.21 48.22
C SER A 208 17.65 -5.47 49.58
N SER A 209 16.94 -6.03 50.57
CA SER A 209 17.25 -6.00 52.02
C SER A 209 16.45 -5.05 52.96
N SER A 210 15.18 -5.40 53.20
CA SER A 210 14.66 -5.77 54.55
C SER A 210 14.62 -4.79 55.76
N ARG A 211 13.43 -4.76 56.42
CA ARG A 211 13.17 -4.50 57.87
C ARG A 211 13.25 -3.03 58.37
N ILE A 212 12.48 -2.56 59.37
CA ILE A 212 11.30 -3.07 60.13
C ILE A 212 10.56 -1.90 60.83
N ALA A 213 9.27 -2.09 61.19
CA ALA A 213 8.45 -1.28 62.13
C ALA A 213 8.13 0.18 61.72
N SER A 214 7.11 0.88 62.26
CA SER A 214 5.77 0.55 62.84
C SER A 214 4.98 1.89 62.97
N SER A 215 3.69 2.02 63.35
CA SER A 215 2.70 1.15 64.00
C SER A 215 1.24 1.69 63.81
N ALA A 216 0.25 0.87 64.19
CA ALA A 216 -1.11 1.25 64.69
C ALA A 216 -2.17 1.88 63.73
N SER A 217 -3.48 1.61 63.87
CA SER A 217 -4.21 0.52 64.60
C SER A 217 -5.73 0.45 64.26
N ARG A 218 -6.40 -0.64 64.67
CA ARG A 218 -7.87 -0.92 64.71
C ARG A 218 -8.56 -1.21 63.36
N ALA A 219 -9.58 -2.07 63.21
CA ALA A 219 -10.20 -3.21 63.95
C ALA A 219 -11.25 -3.85 62.98
N SER A 220 -11.79 -5.08 63.06
CA SER A 220 -11.75 -6.29 63.93
C SER A 220 -11.96 -7.56 63.02
N GLN A 221 -11.50 -8.78 63.33
CA GLN A 221 -12.11 -9.85 64.16
C GLN A 221 -13.57 -10.22 63.81
N SER A 222 -13.94 -11.51 63.65
CA SER A 222 -13.67 -12.66 64.55
C SER A 222 -13.11 -13.95 63.91
N SER A 223 -12.83 -14.98 64.73
CA SER A 223 -12.13 -16.23 64.36
C SER A 223 -12.32 -17.36 65.38
N ILE A 224 -12.29 -18.63 64.95
CA ILE A 224 -12.17 -19.85 65.78
C ILE A 224 -11.17 -20.78 65.04
N SER A 225 -9.94 -21.04 65.52
CA SER A 225 -9.54 -21.97 66.60
C SER A 225 -9.71 -23.45 66.21
N SER A 226 -8.74 -24.37 66.34
CA SER A 226 -7.39 -24.35 66.96
C SER A 226 -6.38 -25.10 66.02
N SER A 227 -5.18 -25.59 66.35
CA SER A 227 -4.46 -25.88 67.61
C SER A 227 -2.94 -25.98 67.40
N LYS A 228 -2.19 -26.58 68.35
CA LYS A 228 -0.74 -26.85 68.29
C LYS A 228 -0.37 -28.21 68.92
N ARG A 229 0.63 -28.90 68.36
CA ARG A 229 1.53 -29.80 69.12
C ARG A 229 2.90 -29.96 68.45
N MET A 230 3.92 -30.29 69.25
CA MET A 230 5.27 -30.73 68.86
C MET A 230 5.44 -32.20 69.31
N SER A 231 6.49 -32.98 69.01
CA SER A 231 7.78 -32.77 68.30
C SER A 231 7.98 -33.92 67.25
N ILE A 232 9.12 -34.61 66.95
CA ILE A 232 10.50 -34.69 67.47
C ILE A 232 11.49 -35.31 66.43
N SER A 233 12.80 -35.14 66.69
CA SER A 233 13.97 -35.89 66.16
C SER A 233 14.15 -36.18 64.65
N SER A 234 15.14 -35.50 64.08
CA SER A 234 16.18 -35.99 63.14
C SER A 234 16.34 -37.50 62.89
N SER A 235 16.45 -37.92 61.61
CA SER A 235 17.62 -38.66 61.05
C SER A 235 17.43 -39.12 59.59
N ARG A 236 18.54 -39.40 58.88
CA ARG A 236 18.58 -39.83 57.47
C ARG A 236 17.97 -41.23 57.23
N ARG A 237 17.26 -41.41 56.09
CA ARG A 237 17.53 -42.49 55.11
C ARG A 237 16.89 -42.18 53.74
N ILE A 238 17.15 -43.04 52.76
CA ILE A 238 17.00 -42.81 51.30
C ILE A 238 15.87 -43.68 50.73
N SER A 239 15.21 -43.20 49.66
CA SER A 239 14.14 -43.86 48.87
C SER A 239 12.80 -44.05 49.61
N SER A 240 11.66 -44.11 48.93
CA SER A 240 11.40 -44.34 47.50
C SER A 240 10.40 -43.34 46.89
N ALA A 241 10.17 -43.41 45.58
CA ALA A 241 9.39 -42.42 44.81
C ALA A 241 7.87 -42.66 44.89
N ASN A 242 7.09 -41.59 44.72
CA ASN A 242 5.66 -41.67 44.42
C ASN A 242 5.25 -40.54 43.46
N PRO A 243 4.97 -40.83 42.17
CA PRO A 243 4.83 -39.80 41.13
C PRO A 243 3.38 -39.29 40.99
N MET A 244 2.92 -38.48 41.94
CA MET A 244 1.72 -37.66 41.78
C MET A 244 2.15 -36.20 41.64
N SER A 245 2.28 -35.73 40.40
CA SER A 245 2.49 -34.31 40.10
C SER A 245 1.35 -33.48 40.70
N ALA A 246 1.69 -32.39 41.38
CA ALA A 246 0.69 -31.45 41.88
C ALA A 246 -0.16 -30.96 40.70
N VAL A 247 -1.46 -31.25 40.75
CA VAL A 247 -2.41 -30.83 39.71
C VAL A 247 -2.61 -29.32 39.86
N ASP A 248 -2.07 -28.55 38.90
CA ASP A 248 -2.19 -27.11 38.91
C ASP A 248 -3.62 -26.70 38.51
N ILE A 249 -4.44 -26.49 39.53
CA ILE A 249 -5.84 -26.06 39.41
C ILE A 249 -5.96 -24.78 38.58
N THR A 250 -4.97 -23.88 38.62
CA THR A 250 -5.02 -22.62 37.85
C THR A 250 -4.88 -22.87 36.35
N THR A 251 -4.04 -23.83 35.94
CA THR A 251 -3.96 -24.26 34.53
C THR A 251 -5.21 -24.99 34.07
N ILE A 252 -5.89 -25.74 34.96
CA ILE A 252 -7.18 -26.38 34.64
C ILE A 252 -8.29 -25.32 34.51
N GLU A 253 -8.38 -24.35 35.42
CA GLU A 253 -9.34 -23.25 35.33
C GLU A 253 -9.10 -22.38 34.09
N GLU A 254 -7.84 -22.10 33.74
CA GLU A 254 -7.53 -21.35 32.51
C GLU A 254 -7.83 -22.18 31.26
N ALA A 255 -7.52 -23.48 31.23
CA ALA A 255 -7.89 -24.37 30.12
C ALA A 255 -9.41 -24.51 29.97
N MET A 256 -10.16 -24.62 31.07
CA MET A 256 -11.63 -24.63 31.06
C MET A 256 -12.21 -23.28 30.62
N ARG A 257 -11.59 -22.15 31.00
CA ARG A 257 -11.99 -20.81 30.53
C ARG A 257 -11.74 -20.67 29.03
N MET A 258 -10.59 -21.11 28.53
CA MET A 258 -10.26 -21.12 27.10
C MET A 258 -11.21 -22.04 26.29
N ALA A 259 -11.47 -23.25 26.78
CA ALA A 259 -12.45 -24.15 26.16
C ALA A 259 -13.89 -23.59 26.16
N ASN A 260 -14.23 -22.76 27.17
CA ASN A 260 -15.50 -22.06 27.20
C ASN A 260 -15.61 -20.92 26.16
N LEU A 261 -14.50 -20.34 25.67
CA LEU A 261 -14.53 -19.33 24.59
C LEU A 261 -14.87 -19.95 23.23
N ASP A 262 -14.44 -21.18 22.96
CA ASP A 262 -14.73 -21.92 21.71
C ASP A 262 -16.03 -22.76 21.79
N THR A 263 -16.99 -22.39 22.66
CA THR A 263 -18.20 -23.19 22.98
C THR A 263 -19.19 -23.42 21.83
N LEU A 264 -19.06 -22.70 20.72
CA LEU A 264 -19.79 -23.02 19.49
C LEU A 264 -19.26 -24.34 18.92
N ARG A 265 -20.00 -25.43 19.18
CA ARG A 265 -19.65 -26.86 18.93
C ARG A 265 -19.10 -27.25 17.54
N GLY A 266 -19.08 -26.35 16.55
CA GLY A 266 -18.38 -26.54 15.27
C GLY A 266 -16.90 -26.08 15.27
N TYR A 267 -16.53 -25.10 16.09
CA TYR A 267 -15.17 -24.53 16.08
C TYR A 267 -14.15 -25.37 16.87
N ALA A 268 -14.58 -26.09 17.90
CA ALA A 268 -13.71 -26.94 18.73
C ALA A 268 -13.41 -28.34 18.14
N GLN A 269 -13.74 -28.59 16.87
CA GLN A 269 -13.50 -29.89 16.22
C GLN A 269 -12.08 -29.94 15.61
N ASN A 270 -11.53 -31.15 15.45
CA ASN A 270 -10.24 -31.38 14.77
C ASN A 270 -10.39 -32.02 13.38
N HIS A 271 -11.63 -32.25 12.93
CA HIS A 271 -11.93 -32.80 11.62
C HIS A 271 -12.99 -31.93 10.96
N TYR A 272 -12.71 -31.47 9.74
CA TYR A 272 -13.55 -30.53 9.02
C TYR A 272 -13.99 -31.15 7.71
N SER A 273 -15.31 -31.21 7.50
CA SER A 273 -15.87 -31.59 6.21
C SER A 273 -15.54 -30.53 5.15
N GLU A 274 -15.30 -30.98 3.94
CA GLU A 274 -15.18 -30.14 2.75
C GLU A 274 -16.38 -29.17 2.64
N VAL A 275 -16.10 -27.88 2.43
CA VAL A 275 -17.16 -26.88 2.24
C VAL A 275 -17.84 -27.12 0.89
N LYS A 276 -19.15 -27.34 0.93
CA LYS A 276 -20.00 -27.56 -0.25
C LYS A 276 -21.00 -26.43 -0.41
N GLN A 277 -21.03 -25.82 -1.59
CA GLN A 277 -22.13 -24.96 -2.02
C GLN A 277 -23.33 -25.85 -2.38
N TYR A 278 -24.44 -25.73 -1.65
CA TYR A 278 -25.68 -26.46 -1.92
C TYR A 278 -26.59 -25.75 -2.95
N ALA A 279 -26.31 -24.47 -3.22
CA ALA A 279 -26.92 -23.64 -4.24
C ALA A 279 -25.88 -22.61 -4.71
N THR A 280 -26.04 -22.10 -5.93
CA THR A 280 -25.30 -20.94 -6.42
C THR A 280 -25.77 -19.66 -5.73
N THR A 281 -24.86 -18.71 -5.54
CA THR A 281 -25.23 -17.36 -5.11
C THR A 281 -25.71 -16.55 -6.33
N ASP A 282 -27.02 -16.34 -6.43
CA ASP A 282 -27.62 -15.62 -7.56
C ASP A 282 -27.26 -14.13 -7.55
N TYR A 283 -26.27 -13.75 -8.37
CA TYR A 283 -25.85 -12.36 -8.54
C TYR A 283 -26.82 -11.61 -9.46
N ILE A 284 -27.62 -10.70 -8.88
CA ILE A 284 -28.48 -9.78 -9.63
C ILE A 284 -27.57 -8.72 -10.29
N SER A 285 -27.65 -8.52 -11.60
CA SER A 285 -26.85 -7.48 -12.26
C SER A 285 -27.38 -6.07 -11.96
N GLU A 286 -26.51 -5.06 -12.00
CA GLU A 286 -26.90 -3.64 -11.79
C GLU A 286 -28.14 -3.27 -12.61
N ASN A 287 -28.19 -3.68 -13.89
CA ASN A 287 -29.29 -3.40 -14.81
C ASN A 287 -30.64 -3.95 -14.29
N GLN A 288 -30.63 -5.11 -13.63
CA GLN A 288 -31.81 -5.77 -13.07
C GLN A 288 -32.15 -5.35 -11.63
N ALA A 289 -31.17 -4.83 -10.88
CA ALA A 289 -31.37 -4.40 -9.50
C ALA A 289 -32.34 -3.21 -9.38
N LEU A 290 -33.22 -3.23 -8.37
CA LEU A 290 -34.24 -2.22 -8.10
C LEU A 290 -34.36 -1.90 -6.60
N GLY A 291 -34.79 -0.68 -6.26
CA GLY A 291 -35.09 -0.26 -4.89
C GLY A 291 -33.87 -0.39 -3.97
N TYR A 292 -34.07 -1.00 -2.80
CA TYR A 292 -33.01 -1.24 -1.82
C TYR A 292 -31.84 -2.09 -2.32
N GLN A 293 -32.00 -2.87 -3.40
CA GLN A 293 -30.86 -3.59 -4.01
C GLN A 293 -29.81 -2.61 -4.56
N VAL A 294 -30.26 -1.48 -5.11
CA VAL A 294 -29.40 -0.41 -5.65
C VAL A 294 -28.82 0.46 -4.54
N LEU A 295 -29.53 0.61 -3.41
CA LEU A 295 -29.08 1.42 -2.28
C LEU A 295 -28.12 0.68 -1.33
N ASN A 296 -28.18 -0.65 -1.30
CA ASN A 296 -27.35 -1.49 -0.42
C ASN A 296 -26.05 -1.97 -1.08
N GLU A 297 -25.94 -1.96 -2.42
CA GLU A 297 -24.71 -2.31 -3.14
C GLU A 297 -23.80 -1.08 -3.30
N PRO A 298 -22.62 -1.01 -2.64
CA PRO A 298 -21.81 0.20 -2.61
C PRO A 298 -21.24 0.64 -3.96
N LEU A 299 -21.17 -0.26 -4.95
CA LEU A 299 -20.73 0.06 -6.31
C LEU A 299 -21.82 0.72 -7.18
N TRP A 300 -23.10 0.62 -6.80
CA TRP A 300 -24.22 1.20 -7.55
C TRP A 300 -24.85 2.39 -6.83
N ASN A 301 -24.73 2.46 -5.50
CA ASN A 301 -25.37 3.51 -4.70
C ASN A 301 -24.68 4.88 -4.85
N LYS A 302 -25.24 5.73 -5.71
CA LYS A 302 -24.80 7.12 -5.92
C LYS A 302 -25.36 8.11 -4.88
N GLY A 303 -25.98 7.63 -3.79
CA GLY A 303 -26.50 8.46 -2.71
C GLY A 303 -27.63 9.39 -3.18
N LEU A 304 -27.40 10.71 -3.10
CA LEU A 304 -28.36 11.73 -3.57
C LEU A 304 -28.14 12.15 -5.04
N SER A 305 -27.10 11.63 -5.71
CA SER A 305 -26.75 11.96 -7.10
C SER A 305 -27.46 11.12 -8.16
N PHE A 306 -28.40 10.26 -7.78
CA PHE A 306 -29.31 9.63 -8.76
C PHE A 306 -30.18 10.69 -9.46
N THR A 307 -30.16 10.69 -10.79
CA THR A 307 -31.00 11.51 -11.67
C THR A 307 -32.50 11.21 -11.50
N PRO A 308 -33.42 12.11 -11.91
CA PRO A 308 -34.86 11.82 -11.90
C PRO A 308 -35.21 10.54 -12.65
N GLU A 309 -34.58 10.32 -13.80
CA GLU A 309 -34.79 9.17 -14.68
C GLU A 309 -34.36 7.88 -13.99
N GLN A 310 -33.18 7.86 -13.35
CA GLN A 310 -32.74 6.74 -12.52
C GLN A 310 -33.66 6.52 -11.31
N ARG A 311 -34.10 7.60 -10.63
CA ARG A 311 -35.00 7.49 -9.45
C ARG A 311 -36.34 6.86 -9.80
N VAL A 312 -36.85 7.08 -11.01
CA VAL A 312 -38.04 6.41 -11.54
C VAL A 312 -37.69 4.99 -12.01
N SER A 313 -36.74 4.82 -12.93
CA SER A 313 -36.46 3.53 -13.57
C SER A 313 -35.87 2.47 -12.62
N LYS A 314 -35.31 2.90 -11.48
CA LYS A 314 -34.79 2.03 -10.42
C LYS A 314 -35.67 1.92 -9.18
N ASN A 315 -36.91 2.45 -9.20
CA ASN A 315 -37.84 2.43 -8.06
C ASN A 315 -37.24 3.05 -6.77
N LEU A 316 -36.51 4.16 -6.89
CA LEU A 316 -35.88 4.87 -5.76
C LEU A 316 -36.70 6.10 -5.29
N THR A 317 -37.71 6.50 -6.07
CA THR A 317 -38.61 7.61 -5.74
C THR A 317 -39.32 7.34 -4.41
N GLY A 318 -39.07 8.19 -3.42
CA GLY A 318 -39.58 8.01 -2.04
C GLY A 318 -38.69 7.18 -1.12
N LEU A 319 -37.71 6.43 -1.63
CA LEU A 319 -36.71 5.73 -0.80
C LEU A 319 -35.54 6.63 -0.39
N ILE A 320 -35.26 7.68 -1.18
CA ILE A 320 -34.26 8.71 -0.88
C ILE A 320 -34.90 10.10 -0.86
N PRO A 321 -34.35 11.06 -0.08
CA PRO A 321 -34.81 12.45 -0.04
C PRO A 321 -35.00 13.09 -1.42
N HIS A 322 -36.02 13.93 -1.57
CA HIS A 322 -36.35 14.56 -2.86
C HIS A 322 -35.22 15.43 -3.44
N VAL A 323 -34.38 16.02 -2.59
CA VAL A 323 -33.21 16.79 -3.03
C VAL A 323 -32.25 15.93 -3.85
N MET A 324 -31.74 16.50 -4.93
CA MET A 324 -30.67 15.95 -5.76
C MET A 324 -29.39 16.73 -5.48
N GLU A 325 -28.25 16.03 -5.45
CA GLU A 325 -26.96 16.64 -5.18
C GLU A 325 -25.92 16.25 -6.23
N ASP A 326 -25.03 17.18 -6.56
CA ASP A 326 -23.76 16.81 -7.20
C ASP A 326 -22.82 16.11 -6.21
N GLY A 327 -21.80 15.44 -6.74
CA GLY A 327 -20.81 14.75 -5.92
C GLY A 327 -20.00 15.67 -5.00
N SER A 328 -19.95 16.99 -5.24
CA SER A 328 -19.22 17.94 -4.41
C SER A 328 -19.93 18.22 -3.09
N LYS A 329 -21.27 18.30 -3.08
CA LYS A 329 -22.04 18.45 -1.81
C LYS A 329 -21.98 17.19 -0.96
N GLN A 330 -21.98 16.01 -1.59
CA GLN A 330 -21.75 14.75 -0.86
C GLN A 330 -20.36 14.72 -0.21
N LEU A 331 -19.32 15.16 -0.93
CA LEU A 331 -17.96 15.29 -0.41
C LEU A 331 -17.89 16.30 0.75
N GLU A 332 -18.49 17.48 0.59
CA GLU A 332 -18.55 18.51 1.63
C GLU A 332 -19.21 18.00 2.92
N ARG A 333 -20.31 17.25 2.81
CA ARG A 333 -20.97 16.58 3.94
C ARG A 333 -20.05 15.59 4.63
N ALA A 334 -19.38 14.73 3.87
CA ALA A 334 -18.46 13.73 4.42
C ALA A 334 -17.25 14.39 5.11
N LEU A 335 -16.69 15.46 4.52
CA LEU A 335 -15.60 16.24 5.10
C LEU A 335 -16.02 16.95 6.40
N LYS A 336 -17.23 17.51 6.46
CA LYS A 336 -17.79 18.07 7.69
C LYS A 336 -17.88 17.00 8.79
N MET A 337 -18.42 15.82 8.46
CA MET A 337 -18.59 14.72 9.41
C MET A 337 -17.28 14.10 9.91
N ILE A 338 -16.32 13.83 9.02
CA ILE A 338 -15.03 13.22 9.41
C ILE A 338 -14.18 14.17 10.25
N ARG A 339 -14.30 15.49 10.03
CA ARG A 339 -13.57 16.50 10.81
C ARG A 339 -14.17 16.77 12.19
N THR A 340 -15.37 16.26 12.52
CA THR A 340 -15.87 16.24 13.92
C THR A 340 -15.27 15.09 14.75
N ARG A 341 -14.59 14.12 14.11
CA ARG A 341 -14.05 12.93 14.78
C ARG A 341 -12.68 13.22 15.38
N GLN A 342 -12.46 12.74 16.60
CA GLN A 342 -11.28 13.09 17.40
C GLN A 342 -10.10 12.17 17.09
N THR A 343 -10.28 10.85 17.15
CA THR A 343 -9.19 9.89 16.92
C THR A 343 -9.05 9.50 15.44
N GLY A 344 -7.91 8.88 15.08
CA GLY A 344 -7.73 8.27 13.76
C GLY A 344 -8.71 7.11 13.51
N ILE A 345 -9.01 6.31 14.54
CA ILE A 345 -9.91 5.16 14.46
C ILE A 345 -11.36 5.61 14.21
N ASP A 346 -11.83 6.65 14.88
CA ASP A 346 -13.16 7.23 14.63
C ASP A 346 -13.34 7.68 13.16
N LYS A 347 -12.27 8.22 12.58
CA LYS A 347 -12.22 8.66 11.19
C LYS A 347 -12.16 7.46 10.23
N TYR A 348 -11.36 6.44 10.54
CA TYR A 348 -11.33 5.18 9.79
C TYR A 348 -12.69 4.49 9.78
N LEU A 349 -13.37 4.36 10.93
CA LEU A 349 -14.68 3.72 11.03
C LEU A 349 -15.76 4.48 10.24
N TYR A 350 -15.66 5.82 10.21
CA TYR A 350 -16.51 6.63 9.34
C TYR A 350 -16.19 6.41 7.85
N LEU A 351 -14.91 6.30 7.46
CA LEU A 351 -14.50 5.99 6.08
C LEU A 351 -14.90 4.57 5.64
N SER A 352 -14.76 3.54 6.48
CA SER A 352 -15.29 2.19 6.22
C SER A 352 -16.82 2.23 6.05
N THR A 353 -17.52 3.04 6.85
CA THR A 353 -18.97 3.23 6.69
C THR A 353 -19.31 3.84 5.33
N ILE A 354 -18.60 4.88 4.87
CA ILE A 354 -18.79 5.43 3.51
C ILE A 354 -18.47 4.38 2.45
N LYS A 355 -17.32 3.68 2.55
CA LYS A 355 -16.92 2.60 1.63
C LYS A 355 -18.00 1.52 1.50
N SER A 356 -18.67 1.19 2.62
CA SER A 356 -19.77 0.22 2.68
C SER A 356 -21.15 0.76 2.25
N GLN A 357 -21.21 2.00 1.74
CA GLN A 357 -22.45 2.66 1.33
C GLN A 357 -22.36 3.26 -0.07
N ASN A 358 -21.24 3.89 -0.43
CA ASN A 358 -21.00 4.53 -1.72
C ASN A 358 -19.47 4.53 -1.99
N ALA A 359 -19.03 3.66 -2.88
CA ALA A 359 -17.62 3.49 -3.22
C ALA A 359 -17.03 4.73 -3.90
N ASP A 360 -17.77 5.36 -4.82
CA ASP A 360 -17.33 6.55 -5.56
C ASP A 360 -17.01 7.71 -4.59
N LEU A 361 -17.86 7.92 -3.58
CA LEU A 361 -17.64 8.93 -2.54
C LEU A 361 -16.43 8.61 -1.65
N PHE A 362 -16.21 7.34 -1.29
CA PHE A 362 -15.03 6.91 -0.54
C PHE A 362 -13.74 7.15 -1.34
N TYR A 363 -13.70 6.77 -2.62
CA TYR A 363 -12.51 6.95 -3.45
C TYR A 363 -12.26 8.41 -3.82
N ARG A 364 -13.29 9.23 -3.99
CA ARG A 364 -13.12 10.69 -4.10
C ARG A 364 -12.59 11.34 -2.83
N LEU A 365 -12.98 10.89 -1.62
CA LEU A 365 -12.32 11.37 -0.39
C LEU A 365 -10.82 11.06 -0.41
N LEU A 366 -10.44 9.84 -0.82
CA LEU A 366 -9.03 9.43 -0.91
C LEU A 366 -8.24 10.15 -2.01
N MET A 367 -8.89 10.53 -3.13
CA MET A 367 -8.24 11.22 -4.25
C MET A 367 -8.22 12.74 -4.05
N ASP A 368 -9.38 13.36 -3.79
CA ASP A 368 -9.54 14.82 -3.64
C ASP A 368 -8.82 15.35 -2.38
N HIS A 369 -8.66 14.50 -1.34
CA HIS A 369 -8.07 14.88 -0.05
C HIS A 369 -7.00 13.89 0.46
N GLY A 370 -6.25 13.23 -0.44
CA GLY A 370 -5.31 12.15 -0.10
C GLY A 370 -4.32 12.45 1.04
N LYS A 371 -3.84 13.69 1.18
CA LYS A 371 -2.95 14.08 2.30
C LYS A 371 -3.60 14.00 3.69
N GLU A 372 -4.91 14.21 3.79
CA GLU A 372 -5.67 14.06 5.05
C GLU A 372 -6.23 12.63 5.19
N MET A 373 -6.55 11.97 4.08
CA MET A 373 -7.34 10.72 4.07
C MET A 373 -6.52 9.44 3.94
N MET A 374 -5.42 9.42 3.18
CA MET A 374 -4.57 8.22 3.04
C MET A 374 -3.96 7.76 4.37
N PRO A 375 -3.47 8.64 5.28
CA PRO A 375 -2.94 8.21 6.58
C PRO A 375 -3.98 7.55 7.52
N LEU A 376 -5.28 7.63 7.19
CA LEU A 376 -6.38 7.05 7.96
C LEU A 376 -6.70 5.62 7.52
N VAL A 377 -6.67 5.35 6.20
CA VAL A 377 -6.88 4.00 5.62
C VAL A 377 -5.58 3.19 5.48
N TYR A 378 -4.45 3.79 5.87
CA TYR A 378 -3.12 3.22 5.75
C TYR A 378 -2.24 3.66 6.93
N THR A 379 -0.91 3.55 6.84
CA THR A 379 0.00 3.90 7.93
C THR A 379 -0.05 5.40 8.25
N PRO A 380 -0.13 5.82 9.53
CA PRO A 380 -0.03 4.97 10.72
C PRO A 380 -1.34 4.31 11.18
N THR A 381 -2.51 4.93 10.95
CA THR A 381 -3.77 4.55 11.62
C THR A 381 -4.24 3.12 11.34
N ILE A 382 -3.90 2.55 10.18
CA ILE A 382 -4.23 1.14 9.89
C ILE A 382 -3.58 0.16 10.87
N GLY A 383 -2.45 0.53 11.50
CA GLY A 383 -1.84 -0.25 12.57
C GLY A 383 -2.69 -0.27 13.84
N ASP A 384 -3.26 0.88 14.23
CA ASP A 384 -4.17 0.99 15.38
C ASP A 384 -5.48 0.23 15.12
N VAL A 385 -5.97 0.28 13.88
CA VAL A 385 -7.11 -0.51 13.38
C VAL A 385 -6.82 -2.01 13.48
N CYS A 386 -5.64 -2.46 13.07
CA CYS A 386 -5.25 -3.86 13.22
C CYS A 386 -5.16 -4.27 14.70
N LEU A 387 -4.55 -3.47 15.57
CA LEU A 387 -4.47 -3.79 17.01
C LEU A 387 -5.85 -4.00 17.66
N GLN A 388 -6.90 -3.36 17.15
CA GLN A 388 -8.26 -3.41 17.71
C GLN A 388 -9.27 -4.12 16.79
N TYR A 389 -8.83 -4.76 15.69
CA TYR A 389 -9.71 -5.13 14.57
C TYR A 389 -10.93 -5.98 15.01
N SER A 390 -10.70 -7.00 15.84
CA SER A 390 -11.78 -7.84 16.39
C SER A 390 -12.79 -7.07 17.25
N THR A 391 -12.33 -6.06 18.01
CA THR A 391 -13.19 -5.21 18.85
C THR A 391 -14.02 -4.22 18.03
N ILE A 392 -13.48 -3.72 16.91
CA ILE A 392 -14.12 -2.70 16.06
C ILE A 392 -14.77 -3.28 14.79
N TYR A 393 -14.84 -4.61 14.69
CA TYR A 393 -15.43 -5.31 13.54
C TYR A 393 -16.93 -5.04 13.44
N THR A 394 -17.37 -4.55 12.28
CA THR A 394 -18.78 -4.18 12.02
C THR A 394 -19.37 -4.86 10.80
N ARG A 395 -18.53 -5.33 9.85
CA ARG A 395 -18.94 -5.98 8.61
C ARG A 395 -17.77 -6.81 8.04
N PRO A 396 -18.02 -7.87 7.28
CA PRO A 396 -16.98 -8.52 6.50
C PRO A 396 -16.51 -7.59 5.38
N GLU A 397 -15.19 -7.38 5.26
CA GLU A 397 -14.58 -6.63 4.15
C GLU A 397 -13.56 -7.48 3.35
N ALA A 398 -13.36 -8.75 3.71
CA ALA A 398 -12.33 -9.63 3.18
C ALA A 398 -12.77 -11.10 3.14
N LEU A 399 -11.95 -11.95 2.51
CA LEU A 399 -12.11 -13.39 2.52
C LEU A 399 -11.21 -14.01 3.60
N TYR A 400 -11.81 -14.70 4.55
CA TYR A 400 -11.16 -15.33 5.70
C TYR A 400 -11.03 -16.82 5.43
N ILE A 401 -9.80 -17.34 5.31
CA ILE A 401 -9.54 -18.75 4.97
C ILE A 401 -8.74 -19.37 6.11
N SER A 402 -9.38 -20.22 6.91
CA SER A 402 -8.71 -20.91 8.02
C SER A 402 -7.93 -22.14 7.54
N ILE A 403 -6.80 -22.44 8.18
CA ILE A 403 -6.07 -23.70 7.97
C ILE A 403 -6.93 -24.93 8.30
N LYS A 404 -7.94 -24.77 9.18
CA LYS A 404 -8.97 -25.80 9.44
C LYS A 404 -9.84 -26.10 8.21
N GLN A 405 -9.88 -25.20 7.23
CA GLN A 405 -10.64 -25.31 5.98
C GLN A 405 -9.74 -25.67 4.77
N ARG A 406 -8.55 -26.23 5.01
CA ARG A 406 -7.71 -26.87 3.97
C ARG A 406 -8.55 -27.81 3.09
N LYS A 407 -8.14 -27.97 1.83
CA LYS A 407 -8.89 -28.62 0.72
C LYS A 407 -10.19 -27.91 0.28
N SER A 408 -10.80 -27.07 1.11
CA SER A 408 -12.03 -26.33 0.77
C SER A 408 -11.79 -24.97 0.12
N ILE A 409 -10.53 -24.60 -0.10
CA ILE A 409 -10.10 -23.25 -0.48
C ILE A 409 -10.77 -22.80 -1.79
N GLN A 410 -10.90 -23.68 -2.78
CA GLN A 410 -11.57 -23.32 -4.04
C GLN A 410 -13.04 -22.93 -3.85
N THR A 411 -13.80 -23.66 -3.03
CA THR A 411 -15.20 -23.32 -2.72
C THR A 411 -15.28 -21.99 -1.97
N ILE A 412 -14.32 -21.73 -1.08
CA ILE A 412 -14.24 -20.47 -0.31
C ILE A 412 -13.92 -19.29 -1.24
N LEU A 413 -12.99 -19.43 -2.18
CA LEU A 413 -12.74 -18.45 -3.24
C LEU A 413 -14.01 -18.20 -4.07
N ARG A 414 -14.70 -19.28 -4.50
CA ARG A 414 -15.98 -19.23 -5.25
C ARG A 414 -17.17 -18.65 -4.46
N ASN A 415 -17.00 -18.23 -3.20
CA ASN A 415 -17.99 -17.45 -2.45
C ASN A 415 -17.82 -15.92 -2.60
N TRP A 416 -16.74 -15.42 -3.21
CA TRP A 416 -16.52 -13.98 -3.37
C TRP A 416 -17.56 -13.37 -4.33
N PRO A 417 -18.28 -12.30 -3.96
CA PRO A 417 -19.44 -11.82 -4.72
C PRO A 417 -19.08 -11.12 -6.03
N TYR A 418 -17.82 -10.72 -6.23
CA TYR A 418 -17.38 -10.04 -7.45
C TYR A 418 -16.68 -11.02 -8.41
N PRO A 419 -17.16 -11.18 -9.66
CA PRO A 419 -16.59 -12.11 -10.61
C PRO A 419 -15.24 -11.61 -11.16
N ASN A 420 -14.27 -12.53 -11.23
CA ASN A 420 -12.94 -12.30 -11.82
C ASN A 420 -12.18 -11.11 -11.19
N PRO A 421 -11.80 -11.18 -9.90
CA PRO A 421 -10.81 -10.27 -9.33
C PRO A 421 -9.49 -10.37 -10.10
N GLU A 422 -8.79 -9.24 -10.23
CA GLU A 422 -7.52 -9.13 -10.96
C GLU A 422 -6.33 -8.91 -10.02
N ILE A 423 -6.58 -8.57 -8.75
CA ILE A 423 -5.55 -8.57 -7.70
C ILE A 423 -6.08 -8.95 -6.32
N CYS A 424 -5.32 -9.77 -5.61
CA CYS A 424 -5.46 -9.94 -4.17
C CYS A 424 -4.23 -9.44 -3.42
N VAL A 425 -4.46 -9.02 -2.18
CA VAL A 425 -3.42 -8.86 -1.16
C VAL A 425 -3.72 -9.88 -0.08
N VAL A 426 -2.74 -10.71 0.26
CA VAL A 426 -2.88 -11.81 1.21
C VAL A 426 -1.84 -11.73 2.32
N THR A 427 -2.28 -11.96 3.55
CA THR A 427 -1.43 -12.05 4.74
C THR A 427 -1.89 -13.23 5.62
N ASP A 428 -1.01 -13.73 6.49
CA ASP A 428 -1.39 -14.57 7.64
C ASP A 428 -1.34 -13.79 8.97
N GLY A 429 -1.03 -12.48 8.91
CA GLY A 429 -0.89 -11.60 10.07
C GLY A 429 0.23 -11.98 11.03
N SER A 430 1.23 -12.76 10.60
CA SER A 430 2.34 -13.19 11.47
C SER A 430 3.36 -12.10 11.78
N ARG A 431 3.39 -11.02 11.00
CA ARG A 431 4.31 -9.89 11.19
C ARG A 431 3.72 -8.59 10.62
N ILE A 432 2.64 -8.10 11.22
CA ILE A 432 2.00 -6.85 10.83
C ILE A 432 2.92 -5.66 11.16
N LEU A 433 3.42 -4.97 10.13
CA LEU A 433 4.26 -3.77 10.22
C LEU A 433 5.42 -3.95 11.22
N GLY A 434 5.51 -3.06 12.22
CA GLY A 434 6.40 -3.17 13.38
C GLY A 434 5.69 -3.66 14.66
N LEU A 435 4.48 -4.22 14.54
CA LEU A 435 3.59 -4.60 15.64
C LEU A 435 3.66 -6.10 15.97
N GLY A 436 4.08 -6.93 15.02
CA GLY A 436 4.32 -8.37 15.21
C GLY A 436 3.12 -9.24 14.83
N ASP A 437 2.97 -10.39 15.50
CA ASP A 437 1.88 -11.33 15.22
C ASP A 437 0.55 -10.79 15.75
N LEU A 438 -0.41 -10.56 14.84
CA LEU A 438 -1.80 -10.21 15.17
C LEU A 438 -2.81 -11.26 14.67
N GLY A 439 -2.38 -12.26 13.89
CA GLY A 439 -3.30 -13.24 13.30
C GLY A 439 -4.36 -12.59 12.42
N VAL A 440 -5.63 -12.98 12.59
CA VAL A 440 -6.76 -12.47 11.79
C VAL A 440 -6.94 -10.94 11.89
N ASN A 441 -6.54 -10.34 13.01
CA ASN A 441 -6.55 -8.88 13.18
C ASN A 441 -5.67 -8.13 12.15
N GLY A 442 -4.72 -8.82 11.52
CA GLY A 442 -3.88 -8.29 10.44
C GLY A 442 -4.60 -8.00 9.13
N VAL A 443 -5.83 -8.47 8.93
CA VAL A 443 -6.60 -8.31 7.67
C VAL A 443 -6.85 -6.84 7.27
N GLY A 444 -6.73 -5.90 8.21
CA GLY A 444 -6.76 -4.46 7.92
C GLY A 444 -5.71 -4.02 6.88
N ILE A 445 -4.55 -4.68 6.83
CA ILE A 445 -3.48 -4.33 5.88
C ILE A 445 -3.87 -4.67 4.42
N PRO A 446 -4.33 -5.90 4.07
CA PRO A 446 -4.97 -6.18 2.79
C PRO A 446 -6.08 -5.18 2.39
N ILE A 447 -6.96 -4.84 3.32
CA ILE A 447 -8.08 -3.91 3.10
C ILE A 447 -7.57 -2.51 2.74
N GLY A 448 -6.57 -2.00 3.47
CA GLY A 448 -5.93 -0.70 3.21
C GLY A 448 -5.10 -0.66 1.93
N LYS A 449 -4.27 -1.69 1.68
CA LYS A 449 -3.47 -1.83 0.45
C LYS A 449 -4.36 -1.82 -0.80
N LEU A 450 -5.48 -2.55 -0.79
CA LEU A 450 -6.40 -2.59 -1.94
C LEU A 450 -7.23 -1.31 -2.11
N ALA A 451 -7.57 -0.59 -1.03
CA ALA A 451 -8.12 0.76 -1.16
C ALA A 451 -7.12 1.73 -1.84
N LEU A 452 -5.82 1.59 -1.54
CA LEU A 452 -4.77 2.35 -2.22
C LEU A 452 -4.52 1.90 -3.66
N TYR A 453 -4.69 0.63 -4.02
CA TYR A 453 -4.69 0.20 -5.43
C TYR A 453 -5.75 0.93 -6.25
N THR A 454 -6.96 1.08 -5.72
CA THR A 454 -8.02 1.86 -6.38
C THR A 454 -7.69 3.36 -6.41
N ALA A 455 -7.31 3.96 -5.28
CA ALA A 455 -7.07 5.40 -5.20
C ALA A 455 -5.84 5.86 -6.00
N ALA A 456 -4.72 5.12 -5.89
CA ALA A 456 -3.46 5.48 -6.52
C ALA A 456 -3.28 4.88 -7.93
N ALA A 457 -3.75 3.67 -8.24
CA ALA A 457 -3.64 3.13 -9.60
C ALA A 457 -4.95 3.14 -10.39
N GLY A 458 -6.11 3.16 -9.74
CA GLY A 458 -7.39 3.05 -10.43
C GLY A 458 -7.72 1.63 -10.89
N ILE A 459 -7.18 0.61 -10.22
CA ILE A 459 -7.78 -0.73 -10.33
C ILE A 459 -9.24 -0.63 -9.85
N HIS A 460 -10.20 -1.18 -10.60
CA HIS A 460 -11.62 -1.06 -10.25
C HIS A 460 -11.94 -1.76 -8.92
N PRO A 461 -12.79 -1.23 -8.02
CA PRO A 461 -13.01 -1.79 -6.68
C PRO A 461 -13.40 -3.28 -6.68
N SER A 462 -14.32 -3.70 -7.56
CA SER A 462 -14.74 -5.10 -7.71
C SER A 462 -13.65 -6.05 -8.22
N LYS A 463 -12.52 -5.51 -8.70
CA LYS A 463 -11.34 -6.27 -9.13
C LYS A 463 -10.33 -6.54 -8.02
N THR A 464 -10.64 -6.08 -6.80
CA THR A 464 -9.81 -6.28 -5.61
C THR A 464 -10.38 -7.38 -4.70
N LEU A 465 -9.50 -8.17 -4.09
CA LEU A 465 -9.85 -9.26 -3.16
C LEU A 465 -8.86 -9.29 -1.96
N PRO A 466 -9.19 -8.71 -0.80
CA PRO A 466 -8.36 -8.87 0.40
C PRO A 466 -8.57 -10.25 1.02
N ILE A 467 -7.47 -10.93 1.38
CA ILE A 467 -7.49 -12.28 1.93
C ILE A 467 -6.68 -12.32 3.23
N VAL A 468 -7.18 -13.05 4.23
CA VAL A 468 -6.39 -13.46 5.41
C VAL A 468 -6.39 -14.98 5.59
N LEU A 469 -5.19 -15.55 5.76
CA LEU A 469 -4.96 -16.97 6.00
C LEU A 469 -4.85 -17.21 7.50
N ASP A 470 -5.93 -17.64 8.13
CA ASP A 470 -5.96 -17.89 9.58
C ASP A 470 -5.27 -19.22 9.92
N CYS A 471 -4.00 -19.08 10.27
CA CYS A 471 -3.16 -20.14 10.82
C CYS A 471 -3.14 -20.12 12.35
N GLY A 472 -4.06 -19.43 13.03
CA GLY A 472 -3.92 -19.08 14.44
C GLY A 472 -2.87 -17.99 14.69
N THR A 473 -2.49 -17.77 15.94
CA THR A 473 -1.56 -16.69 16.34
C THR A 473 -0.68 -17.09 17.52
N ALA A 474 0.55 -16.58 17.56
CA ALA A 474 1.43 -16.69 18.72
C ALA A 474 1.06 -15.71 19.85
N ASN A 475 0.25 -14.68 19.57
CA ASN A 475 -0.04 -13.56 20.45
C ASN A 475 -0.97 -13.93 21.63
N GLU A 476 -0.43 -13.94 22.86
CA GLU A 476 -1.18 -14.31 24.06
C GLU A 476 -2.37 -13.40 24.36
N THR A 477 -2.30 -12.11 24.00
CA THR A 477 -3.41 -11.17 24.21
C THR A 477 -4.59 -11.55 23.31
N ASN A 478 -4.34 -11.83 22.03
CA ASN A 478 -5.38 -12.23 21.08
C ASN A 478 -5.99 -13.59 21.45
N LEU A 479 -5.18 -14.54 21.93
CA LEU A 479 -5.69 -15.85 22.37
C LEU A 479 -6.63 -15.73 23.58
N LYS A 480 -6.32 -14.83 24.51
CA LYS A 480 -7.11 -14.62 25.74
C LYS A 480 -8.26 -13.61 25.58
N ASP A 481 -8.32 -12.90 24.46
CA ASP A 481 -9.40 -11.96 24.13
C ASP A 481 -10.70 -12.72 23.75
N PRO A 482 -11.81 -12.54 24.47
CA PRO A 482 -13.09 -13.14 24.12
C PRO A 482 -13.71 -12.57 22.83
N LEU A 483 -13.24 -11.42 22.33
CA LEU A 483 -13.72 -10.82 21.07
C LEU A 483 -12.91 -11.27 19.84
N TYR A 484 -11.71 -11.84 20.02
CA TYR A 484 -10.84 -12.23 18.91
C TYR A 484 -11.54 -13.14 17.88
N LEU A 485 -11.48 -12.74 16.61
CA LEU A 485 -12.22 -13.35 15.51
C LEU A 485 -11.49 -14.52 14.83
N GLY A 486 -10.21 -14.72 15.13
CA GLY A 486 -9.42 -15.83 14.60
C GLY A 486 -9.36 -17.06 15.52
N MET A 487 -8.71 -18.11 15.05
CA MET A 487 -8.45 -19.33 15.81
C MET A 487 -7.68 -19.05 17.11
N ARG A 488 -8.26 -19.46 18.25
CA ARG A 488 -7.61 -19.42 19.59
C ARG A 488 -6.57 -20.52 19.78
N THR A 489 -5.75 -20.75 18.77
CA THR A 489 -4.66 -21.73 18.78
C THR A 489 -3.34 -21.08 18.38
N LYS A 490 -2.23 -21.63 18.89
CA LYS A 490 -0.89 -21.29 18.39
C LYS A 490 -0.75 -21.65 16.91
N ARG A 491 0.18 -20.98 16.22
CA ARG A 491 0.48 -21.30 14.81
C ARG A 491 1.04 -22.72 14.68
N PRO A 492 0.62 -23.48 13.65
CA PRO A 492 1.10 -24.84 13.37
C PRO A 492 2.57 -24.85 12.90
N SER A 493 3.10 -26.02 12.57
CA SER A 493 4.49 -26.13 12.10
C SER A 493 4.75 -25.33 10.81
N VAL A 494 6.00 -24.93 10.57
CA VAL A 494 6.38 -24.19 9.35
C VAL A 494 6.10 -25.02 8.08
N ALA A 495 6.28 -26.34 8.15
CA ALA A 495 5.95 -27.24 7.04
C ALA A 495 4.44 -27.27 6.75
N GLU A 496 3.60 -27.37 7.79
CA GLU A 496 2.14 -27.38 7.66
C GLU A 496 1.57 -26.05 7.16
N GLN A 497 2.18 -24.92 7.56
CA GLN A 497 1.88 -23.60 7.00
C GLN A 497 2.33 -23.47 5.53
N GLN A 498 3.46 -24.08 5.16
CA GLN A 498 3.94 -24.12 3.78
C GLN A 498 2.98 -24.95 2.89
N GLU A 499 2.58 -26.15 3.30
CA GLU A 499 1.59 -26.95 2.57
C GLU A 499 0.24 -26.24 2.40
N PHE A 500 -0.23 -25.53 3.43
CA PHE A 500 -1.46 -24.73 3.33
C PHE A 500 -1.31 -23.59 2.31
N MET A 501 -0.13 -22.97 2.25
CA MET A 501 0.17 -21.95 1.24
C MET A 501 0.25 -22.55 -0.17
N ASP A 502 0.77 -23.78 -0.32
CA ASP A 502 0.74 -24.51 -1.60
C ASP A 502 -0.70 -24.79 -2.04
N GLU A 503 -1.55 -25.34 -1.17
CA GLU A 503 -2.98 -25.53 -1.44
C GLU A 503 -3.68 -24.22 -1.82
N PHE A 504 -3.31 -23.10 -1.19
CA PHE A 504 -3.86 -21.78 -1.48
C PHE A 504 -3.43 -21.25 -2.85
N MET A 505 -2.15 -21.32 -3.19
CA MET A 505 -1.63 -20.78 -4.46
C MET A 505 -2.18 -21.55 -5.67
N GLU A 506 -2.25 -22.88 -5.60
CA GLU A 506 -2.84 -23.71 -6.66
C GLU A 506 -4.36 -23.48 -6.77
N ALA A 507 -5.07 -23.32 -5.64
CA ALA A 507 -6.50 -22.98 -5.66
C ALA A 507 -6.78 -21.59 -6.25
N VAL A 508 -5.92 -20.61 -6.01
CA VAL A 508 -5.98 -19.29 -6.66
C VAL A 508 -5.70 -19.39 -8.15
N ALA A 509 -4.69 -20.16 -8.55
CA ALA A 509 -4.35 -20.36 -9.97
C ALA A 509 -5.47 -21.06 -10.76
N GLU A 510 -6.21 -22.00 -10.16
CA GLU A 510 -7.36 -22.65 -10.79
C GLU A 510 -8.59 -21.73 -10.84
N VAL A 511 -8.96 -21.10 -9.73
CA VAL A 511 -10.22 -20.34 -9.63
C VAL A 511 -10.12 -18.97 -10.29
N TYR A 512 -8.97 -18.30 -10.19
CA TYR A 512 -8.74 -16.94 -10.69
C TYR A 512 -7.40 -16.84 -11.45
N PRO A 513 -7.24 -17.52 -12.61
CA PRO A 513 -5.97 -17.63 -13.34
C PRO A 513 -5.38 -16.30 -13.84
N ASP A 514 -6.16 -15.22 -13.89
CA ASP A 514 -5.71 -13.87 -14.25
C ASP A 514 -5.43 -12.95 -13.05
N MET A 515 -5.62 -13.41 -11.81
CA MET A 515 -5.38 -12.61 -10.60
C MET A 515 -3.89 -12.53 -10.24
N VAL A 516 -3.42 -11.32 -9.92
CA VAL A 516 -2.10 -11.08 -9.32
C VAL A 516 -2.16 -11.26 -7.81
N VAL A 517 -1.17 -11.93 -7.21
CA VAL A 517 -1.10 -12.20 -5.76
C VAL A 517 0.01 -11.37 -5.12
N GLN A 518 -0.36 -10.40 -4.28
CA GLN A 518 0.58 -9.68 -3.42
C GLN A 518 0.66 -10.34 -2.04
N PHE A 519 1.83 -10.87 -1.69
CA PHE A 519 2.13 -11.31 -0.32
C PHE A 519 2.47 -10.11 0.57
N GLU A 520 1.99 -10.10 1.81
CA GLU A 520 2.01 -8.92 2.70
C GLU A 520 2.16 -9.31 4.18
N ASP A 521 3.04 -8.63 4.93
CA ASP A 521 3.16 -8.70 6.41
C ASP A 521 3.29 -10.14 6.99
N PHE A 522 3.93 -11.02 6.21
CA PHE A 522 4.36 -12.34 6.65
C PHE A 522 5.68 -12.25 7.46
N GLU A 523 5.89 -13.21 8.37
CA GLU A 523 7.19 -13.48 9.00
C GLU A 523 8.32 -13.49 7.94
N SER A 524 9.50 -12.95 8.29
CA SER A 524 10.61 -12.74 7.35
C SER A 524 11.03 -13.99 6.58
N GLU A 525 11.42 -15.07 7.26
CA GLU A 525 11.95 -16.26 6.58
C GLU A 525 10.87 -16.92 5.72
N LYS A 526 9.63 -16.97 6.21
CA LYS A 526 8.44 -17.39 5.46
C LYS A 526 8.22 -16.54 4.19
N ALA A 527 8.29 -15.21 4.29
CA ALA A 527 8.08 -14.30 3.16
C ALA A 527 9.11 -14.52 2.03
N PHE A 528 10.39 -14.72 2.38
CA PHE A 528 11.42 -15.05 1.38
C PHE A 528 11.20 -16.45 0.77
N ASN A 529 10.83 -17.44 1.57
CA ASN A 529 10.58 -18.80 1.10
C ASN A 529 9.37 -18.86 0.14
N TYR A 530 8.25 -18.21 0.48
CA TYR A 530 7.08 -18.11 -0.40
C TYR A 530 7.40 -17.36 -1.69
N LEU A 531 8.08 -16.22 -1.61
CA LEU A 531 8.47 -15.47 -2.80
C LEU A 531 9.32 -16.33 -3.74
N GLU A 532 10.40 -16.93 -3.25
CA GLU A 532 11.31 -17.72 -4.09
C GLU A 532 10.65 -18.97 -4.69
N ARG A 533 9.72 -19.59 -3.96
CA ARG A 533 8.97 -20.77 -4.42
C ARG A 533 7.97 -20.46 -5.54
N TYR A 534 7.20 -19.37 -5.43
CA TYR A 534 6.06 -19.13 -6.32
C TYR A 534 6.37 -18.18 -7.49
N ARG A 535 7.32 -17.24 -7.35
CA ARG A 535 7.61 -16.16 -8.33
C ARG A 535 7.85 -16.57 -9.78
N ASN A 536 8.29 -17.82 -10.00
CA ASN A 536 8.62 -18.32 -11.33
C ASN A 536 7.46 -19.08 -11.99
N THR A 537 6.46 -19.50 -11.22
CA THR A 537 5.30 -20.31 -11.65
C THR A 537 3.97 -19.56 -11.54
N HIS A 538 3.87 -18.58 -10.66
CA HIS A 538 2.65 -17.85 -10.33
C HIS A 538 2.76 -16.34 -10.62
N LYS A 539 1.60 -15.69 -10.77
CA LYS A 539 1.46 -14.23 -10.92
C LYS A 539 1.62 -13.48 -9.58
N CYS A 540 2.72 -13.72 -8.86
CA CYS A 540 2.89 -13.21 -7.50
C CYS A 540 4.11 -12.31 -7.29
N PHE A 541 4.04 -11.44 -6.28
CA PHE A 541 5.16 -10.67 -5.73
C PHE A 541 4.95 -10.43 -4.22
N ASN A 542 5.98 -10.01 -3.48
CA ASN A 542 5.86 -9.61 -2.07
C ASN A 542 6.25 -8.13 -1.89
N ASP A 543 5.38 -7.34 -1.25
CA ASP A 543 5.63 -5.89 -1.13
C ASP A 543 6.73 -5.57 -0.11
N ASP A 544 6.81 -6.31 0.99
CA ASP A 544 7.83 -6.12 2.04
C ASP A 544 9.26 -6.26 1.54
N ILE A 545 9.49 -7.19 0.60
CA ILE A 545 10.78 -7.52 0.01
C ILE A 545 11.00 -6.74 -1.28
N GLN A 546 10.05 -6.79 -2.22
CA GLN A 546 10.23 -6.24 -3.56
C GLN A 546 9.82 -4.76 -3.62
N GLY A 547 8.64 -4.41 -3.10
CA GLY A 547 8.14 -3.03 -3.07
C GLY A 547 8.96 -2.09 -2.19
N THR A 548 9.30 -2.51 -0.96
CA THR A 548 10.16 -1.75 -0.05
C THR A 548 11.52 -1.47 -0.68
N GLY A 549 12.14 -2.49 -1.28
CA GLY A 549 13.40 -2.29 -2.00
C GLY A 549 13.25 -1.39 -3.23
N ALA A 550 12.13 -1.49 -3.96
CA ALA A 550 11.89 -0.67 -5.15
C ALA A 550 11.66 0.81 -4.80
N VAL A 551 10.92 1.14 -3.74
CA VAL A 551 10.78 2.55 -3.33
C VAL A 551 12.10 3.09 -2.78
N VAL A 552 12.83 2.34 -1.96
CA VAL A 552 14.14 2.80 -1.44
C VAL A 552 15.16 2.95 -2.57
N LEU A 553 15.13 2.06 -3.57
CA LEU A 553 15.91 2.20 -4.80
C LEU A 553 15.51 3.48 -5.56
N ALA A 554 14.21 3.75 -5.77
CA ALA A 554 13.76 4.97 -6.44
C ALA A 554 14.27 6.23 -5.74
N GLY A 555 14.15 6.29 -4.41
CA GLY A 555 14.68 7.38 -3.60
C GLY A 555 16.20 7.49 -3.70
N TYR A 556 16.91 6.36 -3.73
CA TYR A 556 18.36 6.34 -3.92
C TYR A 556 18.79 6.83 -5.31
N ILE A 557 18.06 6.49 -6.38
CA ILE A 557 18.31 6.98 -7.74
C ILE A 557 18.20 8.51 -7.76
N SER A 558 17.08 9.05 -7.28
CA SER A 558 16.84 10.49 -7.18
C SER A 558 17.89 11.19 -6.29
N ALA A 559 18.22 10.61 -5.12
CA ALA A 559 19.21 11.16 -4.21
C ALA A 559 20.63 11.15 -4.81
N ALA A 560 21.06 10.05 -5.44
CA ALA A 560 22.37 9.98 -6.09
C ALA A 560 22.50 11.00 -7.24
N ASN A 561 21.42 11.25 -7.99
CA ASN A 561 21.40 12.30 -9.01
C ASN A 561 21.49 13.73 -8.42
N LEU A 562 20.91 13.95 -7.23
CA LEU A 562 20.93 15.24 -6.53
C LEU A 562 22.13 15.43 -5.57
N SER A 563 22.93 14.39 -5.31
CA SER A 563 23.96 14.45 -4.25
C SER A 563 25.26 15.13 -4.67
N GLY A 564 25.46 15.38 -5.96
CA GLY A 564 26.72 15.91 -6.51
C GLY A 564 27.93 14.96 -6.37
N VAL A 565 27.72 13.74 -5.84
CA VAL A 565 28.76 12.71 -5.68
C VAL A 565 28.71 11.77 -6.88
N PRO A 566 29.78 11.65 -7.68
CA PRO A 566 29.82 10.76 -8.84
C PRO A 566 29.45 9.32 -8.51
N ILE A 567 28.77 8.65 -9.43
CA ILE A 567 28.18 7.32 -9.22
C ILE A 567 29.23 6.24 -8.88
N ASP A 568 30.42 6.37 -9.44
CA ASP A 568 31.62 5.58 -9.17
C ASP A 568 32.26 5.90 -7.80
N GLU A 569 32.16 7.14 -7.32
CA GLU A 569 32.58 7.54 -5.96
C GLU A 569 31.59 7.14 -4.85
N GLN A 570 30.32 6.83 -5.16
CA GLN A 570 29.31 6.49 -4.14
C GLN A 570 29.72 5.32 -3.23
N ARG A 571 29.60 5.50 -1.91
CA ARG A 571 29.88 4.51 -0.85
C ARG A 571 28.72 4.46 0.15
N LEU A 572 28.12 3.29 0.33
CA LEU A 572 26.87 3.12 1.07
C LEU A 572 27.11 2.33 2.37
N VAL A 573 26.81 2.94 3.52
CA VAL A 573 26.76 2.25 4.82
C VAL A 573 25.29 1.92 5.15
N PHE A 574 25.04 0.65 5.46
CA PHE A 574 23.75 0.12 5.87
C PHE A 574 23.79 -0.29 7.33
N MET A 575 23.15 0.49 8.20
CA MET A 575 22.99 0.14 9.61
C MET A 575 21.76 -0.75 9.76
N GLY A 576 21.98 -2.02 10.10
CA GLY A 576 20.96 -3.06 10.15
C GLY A 576 21.13 -4.14 9.08
N ALA A 577 22.11 -5.04 9.24
CA ALA A 577 22.34 -6.17 8.33
C ALA A 577 21.31 -7.33 8.45
N GLY A 578 20.04 -7.02 8.74
CA GLY A 578 18.94 -8.00 8.81
C GLY A 578 18.40 -8.38 7.42
N SER A 579 17.31 -9.14 7.40
CA SER A 579 16.63 -9.57 6.17
C SER A 579 16.25 -8.39 5.25
N ALA A 580 15.61 -7.36 5.81
CA ALA A 580 15.27 -6.12 5.09
C ALA A 580 16.51 -5.36 4.59
N GLY A 581 17.53 -5.18 5.45
CA GLY A 581 18.77 -4.47 5.08
C GLY A 581 19.54 -5.15 3.95
N VAL A 582 19.67 -6.47 3.98
CA VAL A 582 20.26 -7.25 2.89
C VAL A 582 19.39 -7.21 1.63
N GLY A 583 18.06 -7.29 1.77
CA GLY A 583 17.12 -7.22 0.64
C GLY A 583 17.21 -5.90 -0.13
N VAL A 584 17.13 -4.78 0.60
CA VAL A 584 17.27 -3.42 0.04
C VAL A 584 18.66 -3.24 -0.58
N ALA A 585 19.73 -3.62 0.12
CA ALA A 585 21.09 -3.51 -0.42
C ALA A 585 21.29 -4.36 -1.69
N LYS A 586 20.66 -5.54 -1.81
CA LYS A 586 20.68 -6.35 -3.04
C LYS A 586 19.99 -5.66 -4.21
N GLN A 587 18.86 -4.99 -4.01
CA GLN A 587 18.23 -4.21 -5.08
C GLN A 587 19.09 -3.00 -5.50
N LEU A 588 19.76 -2.33 -4.56
CA LEU A 588 20.69 -1.26 -4.90
C LEU A 588 21.98 -1.78 -5.58
N VAL A 589 22.36 -3.06 -5.45
CA VAL A 589 23.42 -3.67 -6.30
C VAL A 589 22.98 -3.72 -7.76
N GLU A 590 21.71 -4.01 -8.06
CA GLU A 590 21.19 -4.06 -9.43
C GLU A 590 21.26 -2.70 -10.15
N TYR A 591 21.15 -1.59 -9.40
CA TYR A 591 21.36 -0.23 -9.90
C TYR A 591 22.71 -0.02 -10.57
N TYR A 592 23.75 -0.63 -9.98
CA TYR A 592 25.13 -0.57 -10.44
C TYR A 592 25.43 -1.59 -11.54
N THR A 593 24.89 -2.82 -11.46
CA THR A 593 25.14 -3.83 -12.50
C THR A 593 24.46 -3.47 -13.82
N LYS A 594 23.25 -2.89 -13.81
CA LYS A 594 22.63 -2.31 -15.03
C LYS A 594 23.35 -1.05 -15.55
N ARG A 595 24.34 -0.51 -14.83
CA ARG A 595 25.27 0.53 -15.28
C ARG A 595 26.64 -0.02 -15.74
N GLY A 596 26.76 -1.34 -15.86
CA GLY A 596 27.95 -2.01 -16.40
C GLY A 596 29.01 -2.39 -15.37
N LEU A 597 28.78 -2.18 -14.06
CA LEU A 597 29.65 -2.74 -13.04
C LEU A 597 29.46 -4.26 -12.94
N SER A 598 30.54 -4.99 -12.65
CA SER A 598 30.40 -6.40 -12.25
C SER A 598 29.66 -6.51 -10.91
N GLU A 599 29.03 -7.65 -10.63
CA GLU A 599 28.33 -7.87 -9.36
C GLU A 599 29.25 -7.59 -8.16
N GLN A 600 30.51 -8.02 -8.23
CA GLN A 600 31.47 -7.76 -7.15
C GLN A 600 31.82 -6.27 -7.04
N ALA A 601 32.14 -5.57 -8.12
CA ALA A 601 32.42 -4.13 -8.09
C ALA A 601 31.21 -3.29 -7.61
N ALA A 602 30.00 -3.77 -7.87
CA ALA A 602 28.78 -3.22 -7.30
C ALA A 602 28.70 -3.48 -5.78
N LYS A 603 28.87 -4.73 -5.32
CA LYS A 603 28.89 -5.10 -3.89
C LYS A 603 29.99 -4.39 -3.10
N ASP A 604 31.13 -4.11 -3.72
CA ASP A 604 32.26 -3.42 -3.09
C ASP A 604 31.92 -1.98 -2.66
N LYS A 605 30.78 -1.42 -3.11
CA LYS A 605 30.22 -0.14 -2.65
C LYS A 605 29.38 -0.21 -1.37
N PHE A 606 29.13 -1.40 -0.82
CA PHE A 606 28.22 -1.61 0.32
C PHE A 606 28.95 -2.10 1.57
N TRP A 607 28.71 -1.43 2.69
CA TRP A 607 29.22 -1.80 4.02
C TRP A 607 28.04 -1.99 4.97
N LEU A 608 27.71 -3.24 5.31
CA LEU A 608 26.61 -3.57 6.20
C LEU A 608 27.11 -3.71 7.65
N VAL A 609 26.33 -3.17 8.60
CA VAL A 609 26.65 -3.12 10.03
C VAL A 609 25.53 -3.80 10.82
N ASP A 610 25.86 -4.61 11.82
CA ASP A 610 24.91 -5.19 12.77
C ASP A 610 25.29 -4.88 14.23
N THR A 611 24.62 -5.54 15.18
CA THR A 611 24.85 -5.35 16.63
C THR A 611 26.25 -5.75 17.12
N LYS A 612 27.12 -6.27 16.25
CA LYS A 612 28.55 -6.56 16.52
C LYS A 612 29.51 -5.66 15.73
N GLY A 613 28.99 -4.66 15.00
CA GLY A 613 29.76 -3.79 14.12
C GLY A 613 29.69 -4.20 12.64
N LEU A 614 30.70 -3.81 11.87
CA LEU A 614 30.80 -4.12 10.43
C LEU A 614 30.71 -5.63 10.18
N VAL A 615 30.08 -6.05 9.08
CA VAL A 615 30.02 -7.45 8.65
C VAL A 615 31.22 -7.75 7.75
N THR A 616 32.22 -8.45 8.30
CA THR A 616 33.41 -8.95 7.59
C THR A 616 33.43 -10.48 7.65
N LYS A 617 34.19 -11.15 6.75
CA LYS A 617 34.33 -12.62 6.77
C LYS A 617 35.25 -13.13 7.88
N ASP A 618 36.14 -12.28 8.39
CA ASP A 618 37.14 -12.59 9.42
C ASP A 618 36.71 -12.23 10.86
N ARG A 619 35.48 -11.73 11.04
CA ARG A 619 34.93 -11.23 12.32
C ARG A 619 34.92 -12.24 13.47
N GLY A 620 35.12 -13.53 13.17
CA GLY A 620 35.20 -14.62 14.15
C GLY A 620 33.85 -15.17 14.62
N ASP A 621 32.72 -14.59 14.20
CA ASP A 621 31.39 -15.12 14.51
C ASP A 621 30.72 -15.83 13.32
N LYS A 622 29.83 -16.79 13.61
CA LYS A 622 29.05 -17.50 12.59
C LYS A 622 28.00 -16.55 11.99
N LEU A 623 28.35 -15.90 10.88
CA LEU A 623 27.42 -15.07 10.10
C LEU A 623 26.21 -15.90 9.62
N ALA A 624 25.01 -15.32 9.74
CA ALA A 624 23.80 -15.84 9.09
C ALA A 624 23.93 -15.75 7.56
N GLU A 625 23.29 -16.68 6.83
CA GLU A 625 23.52 -16.88 5.41
C GLU A 625 23.31 -15.60 4.57
N HIS A 626 22.23 -14.86 4.85
CA HIS A 626 21.92 -13.59 4.19
C HIS A 626 23.04 -12.54 4.32
N LYS A 627 23.78 -12.52 5.44
CA LYS A 627 24.87 -11.55 5.70
C LYS A 627 26.11 -11.83 4.86
N LYS A 628 26.39 -13.10 4.52
CA LYS A 628 27.62 -13.51 3.83
C LYS A 628 27.80 -12.85 2.46
N TYR A 629 26.70 -12.52 1.78
CA TYR A 629 26.71 -11.88 0.46
C TYR A 629 27.42 -10.51 0.46
N PHE A 630 27.31 -9.75 1.56
CA PHE A 630 27.94 -8.44 1.75
C PHE A 630 29.12 -8.46 2.74
N ALA A 631 29.57 -9.65 3.18
CA ALA A 631 30.64 -9.77 4.15
C ALA A 631 31.98 -9.34 3.54
N ARG A 632 32.52 -8.22 4.05
CA ARG A 632 33.76 -7.59 3.59
C ARG A 632 35.00 -8.46 3.83
N THR A 633 36.05 -8.21 3.05
CA THR A 633 37.38 -8.85 3.16
C THR A 633 38.53 -7.86 3.01
N ASP A 634 38.22 -6.60 2.75
CA ASP A 634 39.11 -5.46 2.54
C ASP A 634 39.41 -4.69 3.85
N ASN A 635 38.96 -5.22 4.99
CA ASN A 635 39.12 -4.62 6.33
C ASN A 635 40.54 -4.79 6.92
N ASN A 636 41.45 -5.48 6.23
CA ASN A 636 42.87 -5.66 6.62
C ASN A 636 43.07 -6.19 8.06
N GLY A 637 42.16 -7.06 8.54
CA GLY A 637 42.18 -7.61 9.91
C GLY A 637 41.60 -6.69 10.98
N HIS A 638 41.28 -5.43 10.68
CA HIS A 638 40.63 -4.51 11.60
C HIS A 638 39.13 -4.80 11.73
N GLN A 639 38.58 -4.62 12.93
CA GLN A 639 37.17 -4.88 13.26
C GLN A 639 36.53 -3.60 13.82
N PHE A 640 35.64 -3.00 13.04
CA PHE A 640 34.97 -1.73 13.36
C PHE A 640 33.66 -2.03 14.11
N ARG A 641 33.60 -1.68 15.40
CA ARG A 641 32.53 -2.10 16.33
C ARG A 641 31.38 -1.10 16.43
N THR A 642 31.63 0.19 16.22
CA THR A 642 30.60 1.25 16.28
C THR A 642 30.33 1.84 14.90
N LEU A 643 29.20 2.54 14.75
CA LEU A 643 28.83 3.17 13.48
C LEU A 643 29.78 4.35 13.14
N GLU A 644 30.26 5.08 14.14
CA GLU A 644 31.26 6.15 14.00
C GLU A 644 32.57 5.59 13.41
N GLN A 645 33.07 4.48 13.95
CA GLN A 645 34.27 3.80 13.44
C GLN A 645 34.10 3.33 11.99
N VAL A 646 32.90 2.87 11.62
CA VAL A 646 32.59 2.51 10.24
C VAL A 646 32.52 3.75 9.35
N ILE A 647 31.95 4.87 9.81
CA ILE A 647 31.88 6.11 9.03
C ILE A 647 33.27 6.73 8.82
N GLU A 648 34.14 6.73 9.82
CA GLU A 648 35.52 7.22 9.70
C GLU A 648 36.34 6.40 8.68
N TYR A 649 36.19 5.08 8.70
CA TYR A 649 36.85 4.16 7.77
C TYR A 649 36.26 4.19 6.34
N VAL A 650 34.93 4.19 6.24
CA VAL A 650 34.21 4.08 4.96
C VAL A 650 33.99 5.43 4.29
N LYS A 651 34.06 6.55 5.01
CA LYS A 651 33.77 7.91 4.51
C LYS A 651 32.56 7.92 3.55
N PRO A 652 31.39 7.43 3.99
CA PRO A 652 30.26 7.15 3.10
C PRO A 652 29.65 8.41 2.48
N SER A 653 29.05 8.24 1.30
CA SER A 653 28.15 9.21 0.68
C SER A 653 26.70 8.98 1.07
N ALA A 654 26.34 7.76 1.48
CA ALA A 654 25.00 7.38 1.89
C ALA A 654 25.00 6.56 3.19
N LEU A 655 24.07 6.89 4.09
CA LEU A 655 23.78 6.16 5.32
C LEU A 655 22.31 5.74 5.34
N VAL A 656 22.05 4.43 5.37
CA VAL A 656 20.70 3.84 5.34
C VAL A 656 20.45 3.07 6.64
N GLY A 657 19.33 3.35 7.31
CA GLY A 657 18.94 2.78 8.60
C GLY A 657 17.75 1.86 8.49
N LEU A 658 17.94 0.58 8.86
CA LEU A 658 16.94 -0.49 8.83
C LEU A 658 17.06 -1.33 10.12
N THR A 659 17.04 -0.66 11.29
CA THR A 659 17.37 -1.21 12.61
C THR A 659 16.19 -1.44 13.56
N ALA A 660 15.02 -0.84 13.29
CA ALA A 660 13.91 -0.68 14.24
C ALA A 660 14.33 -0.11 15.62
N THR A 661 15.39 0.71 15.67
CA THR A 661 16.00 1.24 16.89
C THR A 661 16.19 2.76 16.79
N PHE A 662 15.47 3.50 17.63
CA PHE A 662 15.50 4.97 17.64
C PHE A 662 16.84 5.53 18.15
N GLY A 663 17.30 6.64 17.58
CA GLY A 663 18.47 7.39 18.03
C GLY A 663 19.83 6.77 17.68
N VAL A 664 19.87 5.72 16.84
CA VAL A 664 21.12 5.10 16.37
C VAL A 664 21.90 6.03 15.44
N PHE A 665 21.23 6.95 14.74
CA PHE A 665 21.90 8.02 14.00
C PHE A 665 22.03 9.24 14.91
N THR A 666 23.09 9.24 15.72
CA THR A 666 23.46 10.32 16.63
C THR A 666 23.97 11.57 15.89
N GLU A 667 24.07 12.70 16.60
CA GLU A 667 24.65 13.93 16.05
C GLU A 667 26.09 13.72 15.56
N SER A 668 26.91 12.96 16.30
CA SER A 668 28.28 12.60 15.88
C SER A 668 28.29 11.75 14.61
N VAL A 669 27.41 10.76 14.49
CA VAL A 669 27.23 9.94 13.29
C VAL A 669 26.84 10.80 12.07
N ILE A 670 25.85 11.68 12.22
CA ILE A 670 25.34 12.49 11.09
C ILE A 670 26.32 13.61 10.70
N ARG A 671 27.00 14.25 11.66
CA ARG A 671 28.06 15.23 11.34
C ARG A 671 29.29 14.57 10.72
N ALA A 672 29.66 13.36 11.12
CA ALA A 672 30.74 12.60 10.49
C ALA A 672 30.40 12.16 9.06
N LEU A 673 29.14 11.78 8.79
CA LEU A 673 28.62 11.56 7.44
C LEU A 673 28.71 12.84 6.59
N LYS A 674 28.24 13.98 7.12
CA LYS A 674 28.32 15.28 6.43
C LYS A 674 29.76 15.64 6.07
N ALA A 675 30.67 15.60 7.05
CA ALA A 675 32.08 15.91 6.87
C ALA A 675 32.78 14.97 5.86
N SER A 676 32.39 13.69 5.81
CA SER A 676 32.88 12.74 4.81
C SER A 676 32.51 13.13 3.38
N VAL A 677 31.34 13.73 3.19
CA VAL A 677 30.82 14.16 1.88
C VAL A 677 31.35 15.54 1.49
N ASP A 678 31.38 16.49 2.42
CA ASP A 678 31.96 17.82 2.23
C ASP A 678 33.44 17.72 1.77
N ALA A 679 34.21 16.82 2.39
CA ALA A 679 35.60 16.56 2.07
C ALA A 679 35.82 15.98 0.65
N GLY A 680 34.77 15.48 0.00
CA GLY A 680 34.81 15.05 -1.40
C GLY A 680 34.68 16.19 -2.41
N GLY A 681 34.23 17.38 -2.00
CA GLY A 681 34.06 18.53 -2.90
C GLY A 681 32.85 19.42 -2.60
N LEU A 682 32.93 20.66 -3.06
CA LEU A 682 31.91 21.69 -2.86
C LEU A 682 30.56 21.31 -3.48
N GLY A 683 29.47 21.64 -2.79
CA GLY A 683 28.09 21.41 -3.25
C GLY A 683 27.59 19.96 -3.17
N ARG A 684 28.43 19.02 -2.71
CA ARG A 684 28.01 17.64 -2.43
C ARG A 684 27.06 17.58 -1.23
N ARG A 685 26.15 16.61 -1.22
CA ARG A 685 25.07 16.46 -0.22
C ARG A 685 25.01 15.02 0.32
N PRO A 686 25.00 14.80 1.65
CA PRO A 686 24.93 13.46 2.21
C PRO A 686 23.54 12.84 2.05
N ILE A 687 23.48 11.57 1.65
CA ILE A 687 22.22 10.81 1.54
C ILE A 687 21.96 10.13 2.90
N LEU A 688 20.81 10.38 3.51
CA LEU A 688 20.50 9.97 4.89
C LEU A 688 19.09 9.40 5.00
N PHE A 689 18.97 8.07 5.04
CA PHE A 689 17.68 7.37 4.99
C PHE A 689 17.38 6.60 6.29
N PRO A 690 16.77 7.22 7.33
CA PRO A 690 16.25 6.51 8.51
C PRO A 690 14.88 5.86 8.19
N LEU A 691 14.90 4.63 7.68
CA LEU A 691 13.73 3.96 7.10
C LEU A 691 12.89 3.19 8.12
N SER A 692 13.35 3.06 9.36
CA SER A 692 12.64 2.26 10.39
C SER A 692 11.27 2.82 10.76
N ASN A 693 10.33 1.90 11.02
CA ASN A 693 8.93 2.17 11.34
C ASN A 693 8.53 1.51 12.67
N PRO A 694 7.53 2.04 13.40
CA PRO A 694 6.90 3.36 13.22
C PRO A 694 7.84 4.50 13.63
N LEU A 695 7.33 5.75 13.67
CA LEU A 695 8.10 6.97 13.99
C LEU A 695 8.97 6.85 15.26
N THR A 696 8.48 6.16 16.29
CA THR A 696 9.21 5.90 17.55
C THR A 696 10.37 4.91 17.44
N LYS A 697 10.66 4.43 16.22
CA LYS A 697 11.75 3.50 15.87
C LYS A 697 12.70 4.04 14.78
N ALA A 698 12.41 5.21 14.20
CA ALA A 698 13.25 5.83 13.17
C ALA A 698 14.63 6.20 13.73
N GLU A 699 15.71 5.95 12.98
CA GLU A 699 17.08 6.09 13.48
C GLU A 699 17.45 7.53 13.90
N CYS A 700 16.82 8.54 13.30
CA CYS A 700 16.82 9.96 13.70
C CYS A 700 15.53 10.65 13.20
N THR A 701 15.26 11.87 13.68
CA THR A 701 14.14 12.70 13.19
C THR A 701 14.54 13.55 11.99
N PHE A 702 13.54 14.05 11.24
CA PHE A 702 13.80 14.99 10.14
C PHE A 702 14.43 16.31 10.62
N GLU A 703 13.97 16.84 11.77
CA GLU A 703 14.57 18.01 12.42
C GLU A 703 16.06 17.79 12.75
N GLN A 704 16.38 16.64 13.34
CA GLN A 704 17.76 16.24 13.64
C GLN A 704 18.62 16.17 12.36
N ALA A 705 18.10 15.55 11.31
CA ALA A 705 18.79 15.47 10.02
C ALA A 705 19.05 16.85 9.40
N VAL A 706 18.10 17.79 9.48
CA VAL A 706 18.28 19.17 8.99
C VAL A 706 19.32 19.91 9.84
N ASN A 707 19.18 19.91 11.17
CA ASN A 707 20.04 20.68 12.07
C ASN A 707 21.48 20.15 12.20
N TRP A 708 21.68 18.85 12.01
CA TRP A 708 23.02 18.23 12.07
C TRP A 708 23.72 18.15 10.71
N THR A 709 23.05 18.56 9.62
CA THR A 709 23.66 18.68 8.28
C THR A 709 23.54 20.08 7.68
N ASP A 710 23.12 21.08 8.47
CA ASP A 710 22.94 22.47 8.04
C ASP A 710 22.02 22.59 6.81
N GLY A 711 20.95 21.77 6.78
CA GLY A 711 19.99 21.65 5.68
C GLY A 711 20.48 20.86 4.46
N THR A 712 21.73 20.37 4.44
CA THR A 712 22.31 19.75 3.24
C THR A 712 21.88 18.30 2.99
N ALA A 713 21.35 17.57 3.98
CA ALA A 713 20.94 16.17 3.80
C ALA A 713 19.92 15.96 2.66
N LEU A 714 20.08 14.85 1.93
CA LEU A 714 19.06 14.24 1.09
C LEU A 714 18.36 13.16 1.92
N PHE A 715 17.32 13.60 2.64
CA PHE A 715 16.62 12.80 3.62
C PHE A 715 15.42 12.05 3.03
N ALA A 716 15.21 10.80 3.44
CA ALA A 716 13.93 10.10 3.32
C ALA A 716 13.70 9.09 4.46
N SER A 717 12.48 9.03 4.98
CA SER A 717 12.10 8.13 6.07
C SER A 717 11.00 7.13 5.69
N GLY A 718 10.85 6.05 6.46
CA GLY A 718 9.72 5.12 6.30
C GLY A 718 8.40 5.73 6.82
N SER A 719 8.47 6.38 7.99
CA SER A 719 7.33 7.08 8.62
C SER A 719 7.25 8.54 8.18
N PRO A 720 6.06 9.15 8.15
CA PRO A 720 5.90 10.55 7.78
C PRO A 720 6.41 11.49 8.88
N PHE A 721 7.05 12.59 8.49
CA PHE A 721 7.40 13.72 9.37
C PHE A 721 6.65 14.99 8.93
N SER A 722 6.53 15.95 9.84
CA SER A 722 6.10 17.31 9.50
C SER A 722 7.21 18.08 8.76
N ASN A 723 6.82 19.08 7.97
CA ASN A 723 7.74 20.09 7.45
C ASN A 723 8.48 20.77 8.61
N TYR A 724 9.76 21.09 8.41
CA TYR A 724 10.58 21.78 9.40
C TYR A 724 10.96 23.17 8.91
N THR A 725 10.85 24.20 9.75
CA THR A 725 11.06 25.59 9.33
C THR A 725 12.09 26.27 10.23
N VAL A 726 13.19 26.72 9.64
CA VAL A 726 14.30 27.39 10.30
C VAL A 726 14.24 28.89 9.98
N LYS A 727 14.51 29.74 10.98
CA LYS A 727 14.76 31.17 10.79
C LYS A 727 16.26 31.43 10.83
N THR A 728 16.77 32.17 9.85
CA THR A 728 18.20 32.47 9.68
C THR A 728 18.33 33.95 9.32
N GLY A 729 18.51 34.79 10.35
CA GLY A 729 18.28 36.23 10.22
C GLY A 729 16.83 36.52 9.81
N ASP A 730 16.64 37.45 8.88
CA ASP A 730 15.33 37.80 8.33
C ASP A 730 14.76 36.73 7.36
N SER A 731 15.58 35.76 6.94
CA SER A 731 15.16 34.68 6.05
C SER A 731 14.50 33.53 6.81
N THR A 732 13.40 33.00 6.27
CA THR A 732 12.72 31.80 6.77
C THR A 732 12.78 30.71 5.71
N ILE A 733 13.34 29.55 6.05
CA ILE A 733 13.53 28.42 5.14
C ILE A 733 12.71 27.22 5.65
N THR A 734 11.81 26.72 4.82
CA THR A 734 11.04 25.49 5.11
C THR A 734 11.62 24.32 4.34
N TYR A 735 12.03 23.29 5.08
CA TYR A 735 12.48 21.99 4.58
C TYR A 735 11.31 21.01 4.55
N TYR A 736 11.27 20.17 3.53
CA TYR A 736 10.19 19.21 3.28
C TYR A 736 10.73 17.76 3.41
N PRO A 737 10.15 16.91 4.27
CA PRO A 737 10.59 15.52 4.39
C PRO A 737 10.08 14.67 3.21
N ASN A 738 10.93 13.77 2.72
CA ASN A 738 10.53 12.72 1.79
C ASN A 738 10.13 11.46 2.57
N GLN A 739 9.12 10.73 2.09
CA GLN A 739 8.73 9.44 2.68
C GLN A 739 8.91 8.31 1.66
N GLY A 740 9.80 7.37 1.95
CA GLY A 740 10.02 6.15 1.16
C GLY A 740 8.95 5.11 1.43
N ASN A 741 7.74 5.36 0.93
CA ASN A 741 6.57 4.54 1.18
C ASN A 741 6.14 3.74 -0.06
N ASN A 742 5.94 2.43 0.11
CA ASN A 742 5.62 1.47 -0.95
C ASN A 742 4.38 1.85 -1.80
N VAL A 743 3.50 2.72 -1.30
CA VAL A 743 2.37 3.29 -2.07
C VAL A 743 2.77 3.98 -3.37
N TYR A 744 4.04 4.42 -3.51
CA TYR A 744 4.55 4.96 -4.78
C TYR A 744 4.91 3.89 -5.83
N VAL A 745 5.01 2.60 -5.45
CA VAL A 745 5.39 1.50 -6.37
C VAL A 745 4.34 0.41 -6.51
N PHE A 746 3.76 -0.13 -5.42
CA PHE A 746 2.85 -1.28 -5.52
C PHE A 746 1.63 -1.03 -6.42
N PRO A 747 0.95 0.15 -6.41
CA PRO A 747 -0.21 0.38 -7.25
C PRO A 747 0.15 0.28 -8.74
N GLY A 748 1.28 0.86 -9.15
CA GLY A 748 1.78 0.80 -10.51
C GLY A 748 2.32 -0.58 -10.90
N ILE A 749 2.93 -1.33 -9.98
CA ILE A 749 3.37 -2.73 -10.22
C ILE A 749 2.17 -3.61 -10.55
N GLY A 750 1.14 -3.61 -9.69
CA GLY A 750 -0.07 -4.43 -9.89
C GLY A 750 -0.84 -4.04 -11.15
N LEU A 751 -1.11 -2.74 -11.36
CA LEU A 751 -1.79 -2.26 -12.57
C LEU A 751 -0.99 -2.60 -13.84
N GLY A 752 0.33 -2.42 -13.81
CA GLY A 752 1.21 -2.76 -14.93
C GLY A 752 1.22 -4.26 -15.26
N ALA A 753 1.22 -5.12 -14.24
CA ALA A 753 1.14 -6.57 -14.41
C ALA A 753 -0.22 -7.01 -14.99
N ILE A 754 -1.34 -6.46 -14.47
CA ILE A 754 -2.70 -6.74 -14.96
C ILE A 754 -2.88 -6.30 -16.40
N LEU A 755 -2.57 -5.03 -16.72
CA LEU A 755 -2.79 -4.48 -18.06
C LEU A 755 -1.86 -5.09 -19.11
N ALA A 756 -0.66 -5.55 -18.73
CA ALA A 756 0.22 -6.35 -19.61
C ALA A 756 -0.23 -7.81 -19.76
N LYS A 757 -1.23 -8.27 -19.00
CA LYS A 757 -1.54 -9.69 -18.81
C LYS A 757 -0.28 -10.51 -18.50
N ALA A 758 0.51 -10.07 -17.54
CA ALA A 758 1.80 -10.68 -17.22
C ALA A 758 1.61 -12.12 -16.69
N SER A 759 2.37 -13.07 -17.23
CA SER A 759 2.34 -14.48 -16.80
C SER A 759 3.04 -14.71 -15.45
N ARG A 760 3.98 -13.83 -15.08
CA ARG A 760 4.64 -13.72 -13.76
C ARG A 760 5.19 -12.30 -13.57
N VAL A 761 5.52 -11.90 -12.34
CA VAL A 761 6.21 -10.63 -12.06
C VAL A 761 7.72 -10.87 -12.00
N THR A 762 8.50 -10.14 -12.78
CA THR A 762 9.97 -10.30 -12.88
C THR A 762 10.72 -9.28 -12.02
N ASP A 763 11.97 -9.56 -11.65
CA ASP A 763 12.83 -8.55 -11.00
C ASP A 763 13.06 -7.33 -11.90
N ASN A 764 13.09 -7.50 -13.22
CA ASN A 764 13.24 -6.38 -14.15
C ASN A 764 11.99 -5.50 -14.20
N MET A 765 10.78 -6.03 -13.95
CA MET A 765 9.57 -5.23 -13.69
C MET A 765 9.69 -4.44 -12.37
N ILE A 766 10.19 -5.06 -11.29
CA ILE A 766 10.41 -4.41 -9.99
C ILE A 766 11.47 -3.30 -10.10
N TYR A 767 12.61 -3.55 -10.72
CA TYR A 767 13.63 -2.53 -10.99
C TYR A 767 13.07 -1.39 -11.85
N THR A 768 12.26 -1.72 -12.86
CA THR A 768 11.67 -0.72 -13.75
C THR A 768 10.65 0.15 -13.01
N SER A 769 9.92 -0.37 -12.02
CA SER A 769 9.03 0.45 -11.18
C SER A 769 9.82 1.48 -10.36
N ALA A 770 10.95 1.07 -9.78
CA ALA A 770 11.85 1.96 -9.05
C ALA A 770 12.45 3.07 -9.94
N ALA A 771 12.98 2.69 -11.10
CA ALA A 771 13.62 3.62 -12.03
C ALA A 771 12.61 4.61 -12.66
N SER A 772 11.39 4.16 -12.95
CA SER A 772 10.32 5.01 -13.49
C SER A 772 9.69 5.94 -12.45
N LEU A 773 9.59 5.50 -11.19
CA LEU A 773 9.21 6.36 -10.07
C LEU A 773 10.22 7.51 -9.88
N ALA A 774 11.52 7.21 -9.86
CA ALA A 774 12.57 8.24 -9.77
C ALA A 774 12.52 9.25 -10.94
N ALA A 775 12.13 8.78 -12.13
CA ALA A 775 11.95 9.61 -13.33
C ALA A 775 10.60 10.37 -13.39
N SER A 776 9.70 10.21 -12.41
CA SER A 776 8.37 10.86 -12.39
C SER A 776 8.31 12.19 -11.62
N LEU A 777 9.44 12.60 -11.03
CA LEU A 777 9.63 13.90 -10.39
C LEU A 777 9.41 15.06 -11.39
N ASN A 778 8.67 16.09 -10.99
CA ASN A 778 8.51 17.32 -11.77
C ASN A 778 9.52 18.41 -11.36
N ALA A 779 9.64 19.46 -12.16
CA ALA A 779 10.62 20.54 -11.95
C ALA A 779 10.47 21.29 -10.61
N ASP A 780 9.25 21.43 -10.08
CA ASP A 780 9.00 22.07 -8.77
C ASP A 780 9.42 21.17 -7.60
N GLU A 781 9.23 19.85 -7.73
CA GLU A 781 9.69 18.86 -6.76
C GLU A 781 11.22 18.76 -6.73
N ILE A 782 11.85 18.72 -7.91
CA ILE A 782 13.32 18.73 -8.06
C ILE A 782 13.91 20.02 -7.47
N HIS A 783 13.31 21.18 -7.75
CA HIS A 783 13.74 22.47 -7.21
C HIS A 783 13.62 22.53 -5.67
N LYS A 784 12.59 21.87 -5.10
CA LYS A 784 12.41 21.70 -3.64
C LYS A 784 13.30 20.62 -3.02
N GLY A 785 14.16 19.96 -3.81
CA GLY A 785 15.06 18.90 -3.34
C GLY A 785 14.34 17.61 -2.91
N LEU A 786 13.13 17.38 -3.44
CA LEU A 786 12.39 16.14 -3.20
C LEU A 786 12.98 14.99 -4.03
N ILE A 787 12.95 13.77 -3.47
CA ILE A 787 13.43 12.54 -4.12
C ILE A 787 12.30 11.56 -4.48
N TYR A 788 11.07 11.83 -4.03
CA TYR A 788 9.84 11.22 -4.51
C TYR A 788 8.85 12.30 -4.97
N PRO A 789 7.90 11.97 -5.87
CA PRO A 789 6.77 12.84 -6.16
C PRO A 789 6.01 13.23 -4.91
N ARG A 790 5.26 14.33 -4.95
CA ARG A 790 4.27 14.64 -3.91
C ARG A 790 3.19 13.55 -3.85
N ILE A 791 2.64 13.29 -2.66
CA ILE A 791 1.60 12.27 -2.47
C ILE A 791 0.32 12.60 -3.27
N GLU A 792 0.02 13.88 -3.47
CA GLU A 792 -1.08 14.35 -4.33
C GLU A 792 -0.87 13.98 -5.83
N ARG A 793 0.35 13.62 -6.24
CA ARG A 793 0.69 13.09 -7.58
C ARG A 793 0.88 11.57 -7.62
N VAL A 794 0.63 10.83 -6.53
CA VAL A 794 0.83 9.36 -6.50
C VAL A 794 0.06 8.62 -7.61
N ARG A 795 -1.09 9.16 -8.05
CA ARG A 795 -1.89 8.63 -9.16
C ARG A 795 -1.29 8.88 -10.54
N GLU A 796 -0.64 10.02 -10.73
CA GLU A 796 0.13 10.31 -11.95
C GLU A 796 1.38 9.43 -12.03
N ALA A 797 2.11 9.30 -10.90
CA ALA A 797 3.27 8.44 -10.77
C ALA A 797 2.93 6.96 -11.00
N SER A 798 1.82 6.47 -10.46
CA SER A 798 1.38 5.07 -10.65
C SER A 798 1.08 4.73 -12.11
N ILE A 799 0.55 5.67 -12.91
CA ILE A 799 0.36 5.48 -14.36
C ILE A 799 1.70 5.40 -15.09
N ILE A 800 2.69 6.23 -14.71
CA ILE A 800 4.04 6.19 -15.26
C ILE A 800 4.72 4.85 -14.91
N VAL A 801 4.64 4.42 -13.65
CA VAL A 801 5.16 3.14 -13.18
C VAL A 801 4.50 1.98 -13.92
N ALA A 802 3.17 1.95 -14.02
CA ALA A 802 2.44 0.90 -14.73
C ALA A 802 2.85 0.81 -16.20
N ARG A 803 3.02 1.95 -16.89
CA ARG A 803 3.49 1.98 -18.28
C ARG A 803 4.86 1.33 -18.46
N GLU A 804 5.82 1.68 -17.61
CA GLU A 804 7.18 1.13 -17.73
C GLU A 804 7.25 -0.34 -17.27
N VAL A 805 6.44 -0.74 -16.28
CA VAL A 805 6.23 -2.14 -15.87
C VAL A 805 5.62 -2.96 -17.02
N MET A 806 4.62 -2.43 -17.73
CA MET A 806 4.06 -3.10 -18.93
C MET A 806 5.14 -3.30 -20.01
N LYS A 807 5.94 -2.26 -20.30
CA LYS A 807 7.06 -2.37 -21.25
C LYS A 807 8.12 -3.39 -20.78
N ALA A 808 8.39 -3.48 -19.48
CA ALA A 808 9.27 -4.51 -18.93
C ALA A 808 8.70 -5.92 -19.14
N ALA A 809 7.41 -6.13 -18.87
CA ALA A 809 6.73 -7.41 -19.11
C ALA A 809 6.81 -7.88 -20.58
N ARG A 810 6.75 -6.97 -21.57
CA ARG A 810 7.01 -7.32 -22.98
C ARG A 810 8.49 -7.68 -23.22
N ARG A 811 9.43 -6.85 -22.76
CA ARG A 811 10.88 -7.08 -22.93
C ARG A 811 11.35 -8.41 -22.34
N ASP A 812 10.75 -8.82 -21.23
CA ASP A 812 11.07 -10.07 -20.52
C ASP A 812 10.33 -11.30 -21.08
N GLY A 813 9.48 -11.12 -22.10
CA GLY A 813 8.70 -12.19 -22.71
C GLY A 813 7.58 -12.76 -21.82
N VAL A 814 7.05 -11.98 -20.88
CA VAL A 814 5.98 -12.40 -19.95
C VAL A 814 4.62 -11.73 -20.17
N SER A 815 4.54 -10.69 -21.02
CA SER A 815 3.25 -10.08 -21.40
C SER A 815 2.47 -10.98 -22.36
N MET A 816 1.20 -11.25 -22.04
CA MET A 816 0.28 -12.02 -22.89
C MET A 816 -0.63 -11.10 -23.74
N LEU A 817 -0.21 -9.86 -24.02
CA LEU A 817 -0.88 -8.98 -24.97
C LEU A 817 -0.48 -9.31 -26.43
N PRO A 818 -1.39 -9.15 -27.41
CA PRO A 818 -1.06 -9.40 -28.81
C PRO A 818 -0.10 -8.33 -29.36
N GLU A 819 0.87 -8.76 -30.16
CA GLU A 819 1.93 -7.91 -30.69
C GLU A 819 1.42 -6.73 -31.54
N SER A 820 0.23 -6.84 -32.13
CA SER A 820 -0.41 -5.73 -32.84
C SER A 820 -0.70 -4.50 -31.96
N LYS A 821 -0.99 -4.69 -30.66
CA LYS A 821 -1.11 -3.56 -29.71
C LYS A 821 0.24 -2.93 -29.41
N TRP A 822 1.30 -3.74 -29.35
CA TRP A 822 2.64 -3.23 -29.08
C TRP A 822 3.20 -2.40 -30.24
N LEU A 823 2.96 -2.84 -31.48
CA LEU A 823 3.31 -2.09 -32.69
C LEU A 823 2.61 -0.71 -32.75
N GLU A 824 1.32 -0.63 -32.37
CA GLU A 824 0.60 0.65 -32.22
C GLU A 824 1.29 1.58 -31.21
N TRP A 825 1.70 1.04 -30.06
CA TRP A 825 2.35 1.83 -29.01
C TRP A 825 3.83 2.15 -29.29
N GLU A 826 4.47 1.48 -30.25
CA GLU A 826 5.80 1.84 -30.77
C GLU A 826 5.73 2.93 -31.85
N GLU A 827 4.69 2.92 -32.70
CA GLU A 827 4.45 3.98 -33.70
C GLU A 827 4.03 5.31 -33.03
N TRP A 828 3.07 5.25 -32.09
CA TRP A 828 2.49 6.43 -31.44
C TRP A 828 3.07 6.75 -30.06
N GLY A 829 4.03 5.94 -29.60
CA GLY A 829 4.80 6.13 -28.38
C GLY A 829 3.98 6.12 -27.08
N ASP A 830 4.62 6.61 -26.02
CA ASP A 830 4.07 6.65 -24.66
C ASP A 830 2.72 7.37 -24.56
N ALA A 831 2.38 8.28 -25.48
CA ALA A 831 1.08 8.93 -25.52
C ALA A 831 -0.07 7.94 -25.75
N ALA A 832 0.09 6.99 -26.67
CA ALA A 832 -0.92 5.97 -26.97
C ALA A 832 -1.06 4.96 -25.83
N LEU A 833 0.05 4.49 -25.25
CA LEU A 833 0.01 3.57 -24.10
C LEU A 833 -0.53 4.26 -22.84
N ASN A 834 -0.18 5.53 -22.58
CA ASN A 834 -0.80 6.31 -21.50
C ASN A 834 -2.32 6.47 -21.73
N LYS A 835 -2.77 6.67 -22.98
CA LYS A 835 -4.20 6.72 -23.33
C LYS A 835 -4.90 5.37 -23.10
N TYR A 836 -4.25 4.25 -23.46
CA TYR A 836 -4.74 2.92 -23.17
C TYR A 836 -4.91 2.69 -21.67
N ILE A 837 -3.88 2.97 -20.86
CA ILE A 837 -3.95 2.85 -19.40
C ILE A 837 -5.07 3.73 -18.82
N LYS A 838 -5.15 5.00 -19.24
CA LYS A 838 -6.19 5.94 -18.79
C LYS A 838 -7.62 5.52 -19.18
N ALA A 839 -7.80 4.69 -20.20
CA ALA A 839 -9.09 4.12 -20.58
C ALA A 839 -9.46 2.84 -19.82
N HIS A 840 -8.57 2.28 -18.99
CA HIS A 840 -8.79 1.06 -18.20
C HIS A 840 -8.70 1.29 -16.68
N VAL A 841 -8.50 2.53 -16.23
CA VAL A 841 -8.51 2.89 -14.80
C VAL A 841 -9.88 3.43 -14.37
N TYR A 842 -10.38 2.94 -13.23
CA TYR A 842 -11.59 3.42 -12.57
C TYR A 842 -11.42 4.87 -12.12
N ASP A 843 -12.36 5.73 -12.50
CA ASP A 843 -12.43 7.13 -12.11
C ASP A 843 -13.78 7.41 -11.42
N PRO A 844 -13.79 7.73 -10.11
CA PRO A 844 -15.02 7.98 -9.35
C PRO A 844 -15.65 9.37 -9.62
N THR A 845 -15.22 10.09 -10.66
CA THR A 845 -15.81 11.36 -11.12
C THR A 845 -16.71 11.23 -12.35
N LEU A 846 -16.82 10.02 -12.93
CA LEU A 846 -17.59 9.70 -14.15
C LEU A 846 -18.94 9.00 -13.86
#